data_AF-A0A2S9XM86-F1
#
_entry.id   AF-A0A2S9XM86-F1
#
_cell.length_a   1.000
_cell.length_b   1.000
_cell.length_c   1.000
_cell.angle_alpha   90.00
_cell.angle_beta   90.00
_cell.angle_gamma   90.00
#
_symmetry.space_group_name_H-M   'P 1'
#
loop_
_entity.id
_entity.type
_entity.pdbx_description
1 polymer ?
#
loop_
_entity_poly.entity_id
_entity_poly.type
_entity_poly.pdbx_seq_one_letter_code
_entity_poly.pdbx_strand_id
1 'polypeptide(L)'
;MSDPTVPARAPCVFAVSSRWLTALFLMTSSACVGRGERTTAPQQELLAAGWIDGETVGAAAVDDAERLAVLAEAGLRGRVLRLDRLLDLYDGARFGRDKDARESLWLSLGGYSSTRGIDASREVVLRLLDEAYALEDLALAQPEALTEAEHRFVADAIMLLSTDMFLPDSAESLITATLAYRVLAEDGHPRVADNAHWRLYDHVRGVLAGAVEIGPELRPDVLIHALYAEREDLSAWLEDLAPHARPPLPSPSELWSLLERHRDALAELPRWRPVLAARAPREAELHDTVMALLPRPRDPGWVLAELPQGTGQHESLAPVALLEPGSLRLEPSSTKPREFGPRDPEVVAAVEGLLARDGRGTMLLASAPDVPAPEYAATLQALVAARAAVIELAVHEPALARDQSDGGGSDKVVVALPLYVARADDLGAGARALRDSRIHVQLSGRGPRVRVDGRWLSAAPALPSDLLGLVQDLRRAYPREHTVSLALADNIRHQQLVDLLATLSGGITPSFLAVGWLPDAKIDAEMSADPELDRALGLRIGLGAESLAVSRTGAEALPADEWARVVQATDAILSCVPELETALPKAGVTLTLSFDARKLVRVEADGRRVARERLDAYEGCARDGLVGFQLREHEAPFTTSLVVRARASE
;
A
#
# COMPACT_ATOMS: atom_id res chain seq x y z
N MET A 1 -11.87 62.31 -27.37
CA MET A 1 -10.41 62.39 -27.52
C MET A 1 -9.88 60.97 -27.40
N SER A 2 -9.42 60.26 -28.42
CA SER A 2 -9.34 60.53 -29.85
C SER A 2 -9.32 59.15 -30.51
N ASP A 3 -10.37 58.83 -31.26
CA ASP A 3 -10.28 58.04 -32.49
C ASP A 3 -9.94 59.06 -33.62
N PRO A 4 -9.64 58.73 -34.90
CA PRO A 4 -9.86 57.46 -35.63
C PRO A 4 -8.76 57.14 -36.69
N THR A 5 -8.95 56.12 -37.54
CA THR A 5 -9.14 56.35 -39.00
C THR A 5 -9.43 55.06 -39.78
N VAL A 6 -10.60 55.11 -40.41
CA VAL A 6 -11.15 54.33 -41.53
C VAL A 6 -10.51 54.87 -42.84
N PRO A 7 -10.51 54.15 -43.99
CA PRO A 7 -11.59 54.28 -44.98
C PRO A 7 -11.87 52.98 -45.78
N ALA A 8 -12.91 52.80 -46.59
CA ALA A 8 -14.25 53.37 -46.79
C ALA A 8 -14.76 52.82 -48.15
N ARG A 9 -16.09 52.66 -48.30
CA ARG A 9 -16.91 52.95 -49.52
C ARG A 9 -16.65 52.09 -50.79
N ALA A 10 -17.60 51.79 -51.68
CA ALA A 10 -19.03 52.07 -51.87
C ALA A 10 -19.49 51.28 -53.13
N PRO A 11 -20.81 51.14 -53.36
CA PRO A 11 -21.42 50.42 -54.50
C PRO A 11 -21.66 51.32 -55.72
N CYS A 12 -21.74 50.76 -56.94
CA CYS A 12 -22.44 51.29 -58.15
C CYS A 12 -22.18 50.32 -59.35
N VAL A 13 -23.19 49.73 -60.01
CA VAL A 13 -24.06 50.24 -61.11
C VAL A 13 -23.56 49.80 -62.52
N PHE A 14 -24.41 49.00 -63.20
CA PHE A 14 -24.57 48.80 -64.67
C PHE A 14 -23.41 48.09 -65.43
N ALA A 15 -23.57 47.29 -66.47
CA ALA A 15 -24.54 47.19 -67.57
C ALA A 15 -24.53 45.74 -68.14
N VAL A 16 -25.67 45.12 -68.45
CA VAL A 16 -26.29 44.98 -69.80
C VAL A 16 -25.33 44.58 -70.93
N SER A 17 -25.45 43.33 -71.40
CA SER A 17 -25.62 42.92 -72.82
C SER A 17 -25.49 41.39 -72.91
N SER A 18 -26.57 40.62 -72.99
CA SER A 18 -27.36 40.23 -74.18
C SER A 18 -26.64 39.31 -75.19
N ARG A 19 -27.33 38.20 -75.49
CA ARG A 19 -27.22 37.29 -76.67
C ARG A 19 -26.05 36.31 -76.55
N TRP A 20 -26.17 35.01 -76.78
CA TRP A 20 -26.91 34.23 -77.80
C TRP A 20 -27.21 32.82 -77.20
N LEU A 21 -28.46 32.32 -77.20
CA LEU A 21 -29.18 31.58 -78.26
C LEU A 21 -28.55 30.23 -78.69
N THR A 22 -29.29 29.15 -78.36
CA THR A 22 -29.53 27.91 -79.15
C THR A 22 -28.34 26.98 -79.43
N ALA A 23 -28.46 25.65 -79.51
CA ALA A 23 -29.55 24.75 -79.87
C ALA A 23 -29.21 23.37 -79.25
N LEU A 24 -30.15 22.60 -78.67
CA LEU A 24 -31.23 21.84 -79.31
C LEU A 24 -30.72 20.70 -80.21
N PHE A 25 -31.17 19.49 -79.85
CA PHE A 25 -31.43 18.27 -80.65
C PHE A 25 -30.62 17.05 -80.21
N LEU A 26 -31.17 15.85 -80.05
CA LEU A 26 -32.52 15.27 -79.83
C LEU A 26 -32.29 13.75 -80.00
N MET A 27 -33.27 12.93 -79.59
CA MET A 27 -33.48 11.52 -79.99
C MET A 27 -32.61 10.50 -79.24
N THR A 28 -33.12 9.41 -78.65
CA THR A 28 -34.36 8.65 -78.91
C THR A 28 -34.67 7.66 -77.77
N SER A 29 -35.96 7.59 -77.40
CA SER A 29 -36.79 6.37 -77.31
C SER A 29 -36.55 5.28 -76.24
N SER A 30 -37.67 4.99 -75.56
CA SER A 30 -38.19 3.65 -75.16
C SER A 30 -37.91 3.14 -73.73
N ALA A 31 -38.87 3.45 -72.87
CA ALA A 31 -39.52 2.66 -71.82
C ALA A 31 -38.86 1.38 -71.24
N CYS A 32 -38.78 1.39 -69.90
CA CYS A 32 -38.94 0.26 -68.96
C CYS A 32 -37.96 -0.92 -69.08
N VAL A 33 -36.74 -0.78 -68.54
CA VAL A 33 -36.08 -1.83 -67.74
C VAL A 33 -35.12 -1.18 -66.72
N GLY A 34 -35.46 -1.30 -65.43
CA GLY A 34 -34.51 -1.51 -64.33
C GLY A 34 -33.40 -0.47 -64.08
N ARG A 35 -33.70 0.52 -63.22
CA ARG A 35 -32.80 0.88 -62.12
C ARG A 35 -33.69 1.25 -60.94
N GLY A 36 -34.08 0.23 -60.19
CA GLY A 36 -34.72 0.41 -58.91
C GLY A 36 -33.76 1.19 -58.01
N GLU A 37 -34.09 2.44 -57.74
CA GLU A 37 -33.69 3.07 -56.50
C GLU A 37 -34.28 2.17 -55.41
N ARG A 38 -33.42 1.34 -54.83
CA ARG A 38 -33.72 0.63 -53.61
C ARG A 38 -34.16 1.69 -52.61
N THR A 39 -35.46 1.75 -52.33
CA THR A 39 -35.96 2.17 -51.03
C THR A 39 -35.54 1.09 -50.06
N THR A 40 -34.24 1.01 -49.78
CA THR A 40 -33.73 0.10 -48.78
C THR A 40 -34.23 0.62 -47.46
N ALA A 41 -35.03 -0.20 -46.76
CA ALA A 41 -35.44 0.11 -45.42
C ALA A 41 -34.14 0.30 -44.60
N PRO A 42 -33.83 1.51 -44.09
CA PRO A 42 -32.55 1.79 -43.45
C PRO A 42 -32.29 0.85 -42.26
N GLN A 43 -33.37 0.42 -41.60
CA GLN A 43 -33.36 -0.63 -40.58
C GLN A 43 -32.82 -1.97 -41.11
N GLN A 44 -33.23 -2.42 -42.30
CA GLN A 44 -32.74 -3.67 -42.90
C GLN A 44 -31.28 -3.58 -43.35
N GLU A 45 -30.83 -2.42 -43.84
CA GLU A 45 -29.42 -2.21 -44.17
C GLU A 45 -28.53 -2.26 -42.94
N LEU A 46 -28.94 -1.60 -41.86
CA LEU A 46 -28.20 -1.62 -40.59
C LEU A 46 -28.19 -3.02 -39.96
N LEU A 47 -29.32 -3.73 -39.97
CA LEU A 47 -29.39 -5.12 -39.51
C LEU A 47 -28.52 -6.06 -40.35
N ALA A 48 -28.45 -5.83 -41.67
CA ALA A 48 -27.62 -6.62 -42.59
C ALA A 48 -26.13 -6.31 -42.43
N ALA A 49 -25.77 -5.07 -42.08
CA ALA A 49 -24.40 -4.67 -41.76
C ALA A 49 -23.90 -5.31 -40.45
N GLY A 50 -24.82 -5.65 -39.53
CA GLY A 50 -24.50 -6.30 -38.27
C GLY A 50 -23.86 -5.35 -37.27
N TRP A 51 -22.90 -5.86 -36.49
CA TRP A 51 -22.20 -5.13 -35.46
C TRP A 51 -21.45 -3.89 -35.99
N ILE A 52 -21.25 -2.88 -35.14
CA ILE A 52 -20.72 -1.57 -35.54
C ILE A 52 -19.25 -1.44 -35.14
N ASP A 53 -18.34 -1.62 -36.09
CA ASP A 53 -16.88 -1.50 -35.87
C ASP A 53 -16.29 -0.10 -36.12
N GLY A 54 -17.15 0.92 -36.20
CA GLY A 54 -16.73 2.31 -36.42
C GLY A 54 -15.95 2.91 -35.24
N GLU A 55 -15.16 3.95 -35.47
CA GLU A 55 -14.45 4.67 -34.42
C GLU A 55 -15.41 5.22 -33.35
N THR A 56 -15.07 5.13 -32.07
CA THR A 56 -15.93 5.55 -30.93
C THR A 56 -15.72 7.00 -30.51
N VAL A 57 -14.81 7.71 -31.19
CA VAL A 57 -14.51 9.14 -31.00
C VAL A 57 -14.34 9.82 -32.35
N GLY A 58 -14.31 11.15 -32.38
CA GLY A 58 -14.20 11.92 -33.61
C GLY A 58 -15.47 11.87 -34.46
N ALA A 59 -15.31 12.11 -35.77
CA ALA A 59 -16.44 12.31 -36.69
C ALA A 59 -17.40 11.10 -36.76
N ALA A 60 -16.88 9.87 -36.67
CA ALA A 60 -17.71 8.67 -36.72
C ALA A 60 -18.68 8.57 -35.53
N ALA A 61 -18.28 9.04 -34.35
CA ALA A 61 -19.12 9.03 -33.16
C ALA A 61 -20.25 10.06 -33.24
N VAL A 62 -20.07 11.16 -33.96
CA VAL A 62 -21.09 12.22 -34.11
C VAL A 62 -22.33 11.71 -34.85
N ASP A 63 -22.13 10.85 -35.85
CA ASP A 63 -23.21 10.28 -36.67
C ASP A 63 -23.96 9.13 -35.98
N ASP A 64 -23.47 8.63 -34.83
CA ASP A 64 -24.08 7.48 -34.15
C ASP A 64 -25.46 7.78 -33.56
N ALA A 65 -25.76 9.01 -33.15
CA ALA A 65 -27.04 9.34 -32.52
C ALA A 65 -28.24 9.01 -33.43
N GLU A 66 -28.17 9.38 -34.70
CA GLU A 66 -29.23 9.08 -35.67
C GLU A 66 -29.29 7.58 -36.00
N ARG A 67 -28.11 6.95 -36.20
CA ARG A 67 -28.00 5.52 -36.49
C ARG A 67 -28.58 4.65 -35.37
N LEU A 68 -28.28 5.00 -34.12
CA LEU A 68 -28.75 4.27 -32.95
C LEU A 68 -30.24 4.50 -32.68
N ALA A 69 -30.80 5.64 -33.07
CA ALA A 69 -32.25 5.85 -33.05
C ALA A 69 -32.96 4.91 -34.03
N VAL A 70 -32.44 4.74 -35.25
CA VAL A 70 -32.99 3.79 -36.24
C VAL A 70 -32.91 2.34 -35.74
N LEU A 71 -31.81 1.96 -35.09
CA LEU A 71 -31.66 0.61 -34.52
C LEU A 71 -32.60 0.34 -33.33
N ALA A 72 -32.94 1.36 -32.54
CA ALA A 72 -33.90 1.24 -31.44
C ALA A 72 -35.29 0.79 -31.93
N GLU A 73 -35.66 1.19 -33.16
CA GLU A 73 -36.93 0.85 -33.80
C GLU A 73 -36.86 -0.42 -34.66
N ALA A 74 -35.67 -0.98 -34.90
CA ALA A 74 -35.43 -2.11 -35.79
C ALA A 74 -35.69 -3.49 -35.14
N GLY A 75 -36.52 -3.54 -34.09
CA GLY A 75 -36.87 -4.76 -33.36
C GLY A 75 -35.77 -5.25 -32.41
N LEU A 76 -35.93 -6.48 -31.91
CA LEU A 76 -35.09 -7.04 -30.83
C LEU A 76 -33.61 -7.08 -31.20
N ARG A 77 -33.30 -7.59 -32.40
CA ARG A 77 -31.94 -7.65 -32.93
C ARG A 77 -31.31 -6.27 -33.13
N GLY A 78 -32.10 -5.29 -33.59
CA GLY A 78 -31.63 -3.91 -33.75
C GLY A 78 -31.21 -3.30 -32.42
N ARG A 79 -32.01 -3.53 -31.37
CA ARG A 79 -31.72 -3.08 -30.00
C ARG A 79 -30.49 -3.76 -29.40
N VAL A 80 -30.20 -5.02 -29.75
CA VAL A 80 -28.94 -5.70 -29.37
C VAL A 80 -27.72 -5.00 -29.98
N LEU A 81 -27.75 -4.73 -31.30
CA LEU A 81 -26.66 -4.01 -31.99
C LEU A 81 -26.49 -2.58 -31.45
N ARG A 82 -27.59 -1.95 -31.05
CA ARG A 82 -27.59 -0.65 -30.40
C ARG A 82 -26.93 -0.70 -29.02
N LEU A 83 -27.27 -1.69 -28.19
CA LEU A 83 -26.67 -1.84 -26.85
C LEU A 83 -25.15 -2.02 -26.95
N ASP A 84 -24.67 -2.86 -27.87
CA ASP A 84 -23.25 -3.02 -28.19
C ASP A 84 -22.58 -1.68 -28.48
N ARG A 85 -23.13 -0.92 -29.42
CA ARG A 85 -22.56 0.37 -29.79
C ARG A 85 -22.65 1.42 -28.68
N LEU A 86 -23.66 1.35 -27.82
CA LEU A 86 -23.79 2.24 -26.68
C LEU A 86 -22.73 1.96 -25.60
N LEU A 87 -22.39 0.69 -25.36
CA LEU A 87 -21.26 0.31 -24.49
C LEU A 87 -19.96 0.89 -25.04
N ASP A 88 -19.75 0.73 -26.35
CA ASP A 88 -18.60 1.26 -27.07
C ASP A 88 -18.46 2.79 -26.95
N LEU A 89 -19.57 3.51 -27.16
CA LEU A 89 -19.61 4.96 -27.03
C LEU A 89 -19.41 5.43 -25.59
N TYR A 90 -19.92 4.71 -24.60
CA TYR A 90 -19.70 5.01 -23.19
C TYR A 90 -18.21 4.98 -22.85
N ASP A 91 -17.50 3.94 -23.30
CA ASP A 91 -16.06 3.82 -23.08
C ASP A 91 -15.25 4.83 -23.89
N GLY A 92 -15.60 5.02 -25.17
CA GLY A 92 -14.98 6.05 -26.00
C GLY A 92 -15.08 7.44 -25.38
N ALA A 93 -16.26 7.78 -24.86
CA ALA A 93 -16.53 9.02 -24.14
C ALA A 93 -15.75 9.14 -22.81
N ARG A 94 -15.67 8.05 -22.04
CA ARG A 94 -14.95 7.98 -20.76
C ARG A 94 -13.44 8.10 -20.95
N PHE A 95 -12.88 7.39 -21.92
CA PHE A 95 -11.43 7.22 -22.07
C PHE A 95 -10.79 8.15 -23.09
N GLY A 96 -11.49 8.49 -24.17
CA GLY A 96 -10.97 9.38 -25.22
C GLY A 96 -11.01 10.86 -24.85
N ARG A 97 -11.73 11.23 -23.78
CA ARG A 97 -12.02 12.62 -23.37
C ARG A 97 -12.67 13.48 -24.47
N ASP A 98 -13.16 12.86 -25.53
CA ASP A 98 -13.84 13.53 -26.64
C ASP A 98 -15.19 14.09 -26.17
N LYS A 99 -15.43 15.38 -26.46
CA LYS A 99 -16.65 16.08 -26.07
C LYS A 99 -17.82 15.66 -26.96
N ASP A 100 -17.58 15.48 -28.24
CA ASP A 100 -18.61 15.22 -29.23
C ASP A 100 -19.07 13.76 -29.12
N ALA A 101 -18.15 12.84 -28.79
CA ALA A 101 -18.52 11.47 -28.43
C ALA A 101 -19.39 11.40 -27.16
N ARG A 102 -19.09 12.21 -26.13
CA ARG A 102 -19.95 12.34 -24.93
C ARG A 102 -21.33 12.88 -25.28
N GLU A 103 -21.40 13.86 -26.15
CA GLU A 103 -22.67 14.47 -26.58
C GLU A 103 -23.51 13.46 -27.38
N SER A 104 -22.90 12.74 -28.31
CA SER A 104 -23.55 11.69 -29.09
C SER A 104 -24.06 10.54 -28.22
N LEU A 105 -23.29 10.09 -27.23
CA LEU A 105 -23.73 9.09 -26.24
C LEU A 105 -25.02 9.53 -25.54
N TRP A 106 -25.05 10.75 -25.02
CA TRP A 106 -26.22 11.29 -24.32
C TRP A 106 -27.44 11.41 -25.23
N LEU A 107 -27.26 11.96 -26.43
CA LEU A 107 -28.33 12.01 -27.43
C LEU A 107 -28.88 10.61 -27.74
N SER A 108 -28.00 9.62 -27.88
CA SER A 108 -28.35 8.23 -28.13
C SER A 108 -29.13 7.62 -26.96
N LEU A 109 -28.81 7.98 -25.72
CA LEU A 109 -29.50 7.55 -24.48
C LEU A 109 -30.80 8.31 -24.19
N GLY A 110 -31.28 9.16 -25.11
CA GLY A 110 -32.54 9.89 -24.98
C GLY A 110 -32.42 11.27 -24.33
N GLY A 111 -31.25 11.91 -24.38
CA GLY A 111 -31.06 13.32 -24.01
C GLY A 111 -29.91 13.57 -23.04
N TYR A 112 -29.91 14.69 -22.35
CA TYR A 112 -28.78 15.11 -21.52
C TYR A 112 -28.79 14.46 -20.12
N SER A 113 -27.62 14.39 -19.49
CA SER A 113 -27.52 14.02 -18.07
C SER A 113 -28.25 15.03 -17.19
N SER A 114 -28.90 14.53 -16.15
CA SER A 114 -29.46 15.35 -15.07
C SER A 114 -28.40 15.70 -14.00
N THR A 115 -27.23 15.08 -14.05
CA THR A 115 -26.17 15.17 -13.04
C THR A 115 -24.80 15.48 -13.68
N ARG A 116 -23.71 15.42 -12.91
CA ARG A 116 -22.35 15.70 -13.37
C ARG A 116 -21.34 14.73 -12.76
N GLY A 117 -20.19 14.59 -13.42
CA GLY A 117 -19.09 13.78 -12.90
C GLY A 117 -19.49 12.30 -12.77
N ILE A 118 -19.23 11.71 -11.60
CA ILE A 118 -19.47 10.29 -11.37
C ILE A 118 -20.95 9.91 -11.40
N ASP A 119 -21.83 10.80 -10.95
CA ASP A 119 -23.28 10.57 -10.96
C ASP A 119 -23.81 10.51 -12.40
N ALA A 120 -23.21 11.26 -13.32
CA ALA A 120 -23.56 11.21 -14.74
C ALA A 120 -23.12 9.89 -15.38
N SER A 121 -21.95 9.37 -15.01
CA SER A 121 -21.51 8.03 -15.43
C SER A 121 -22.44 6.94 -14.89
N ARG A 122 -22.88 7.05 -13.63
CA ARG A 122 -23.84 6.12 -13.03
C ARG A 122 -25.19 6.16 -13.74
N GLU A 123 -25.66 7.35 -14.11
CA GLU A 123 -26.88 7.53 -14.89
C GLU A 123 -26.79 6.84 -16.26
N VAL A 124 -25.63 6.89 -16.94
CA VAL A 124 -25.40 6.12 -18.18
C VAL A 124 -25.53 4.62 -17.91
N VAL A 125 -24.81 4.10 -16.91
CA VAL A 125 -24.81 2.66 -16.58
C VAL A 125 -26.23 2.17 -16.27
N LEU A 126 -27.01 2.93 -15.50
CA LEU A 126 -28.40 2.59 -15.20
C LEU A 126 -29.27 2.50 -16.47
N ARG A 127 -29.16 3.47 -17.38
CA ARG A 127 -29.93 3.45 -18.63
C ARG A 127 -29.54 2.28 -19.55
N LEU A 128 -28.24 1.96 -19.62
CA LEU A 128 -27.75 0.81 -20.38
C LEU A 128 -28.23 -0.51 -19.77
N LEU A 129 -28.22 -0.61 -18.44
CA LEU A 129 -28.67 -1.80 -17.74
C LEU A 129 -30.19 -2.00 -17.87
N ASP A 130 -30.97 -0.92 -17.80
CA ASP A 130 -32.41 -0.95 -18.09
C ASP A 130 -32.68 -1.45 -19.52
N GLU A 131 -31.90 -0.99 -20.50
CA GLU A 131 -32.01 -1.46 -21.88
C GLU A 131 -31.63 -2.95 -22.00
N ALA A 132 -30.60 -3.41 -21.30
CA ALA A 132 -30.15 -4.80 -21.29
C ALA A 132 -31.16 -5.75 -20.62
N TYR A 133 -31.74 -5.40 -19.47
CA TYR A 133 -32.81 -6.18 -18.83
C TYR A 133 -34.07 -6.22 -19.71
N ALA A 134 -34.44 -5.10 -20.33
CA ALA A 134 -35.57 -5.09 -21.26
C ALA A 134 -35.33 -6.01 -22.48
N LEU A 135 -34.08 -6.14 -22.93
CA LEU A 135 -33.71 -7.09 -23.98
C LEU A 135 -33.81 -8.54 -23.51
N GLU A 136 -33.31 -8.85 -22.31
CA GLU A 136 -33.41 -10.19 -21.70
C GLU A 136 -34.86 -10.63 -21.54
N ASP A 137 -35.72 -9.79 -20.96
CA ASP A 137 -37.16 -10.08 -20.79
C ASP A 137 -37.87 -10.35 -22.12
N LEU A 138 -37.58 -9.53 -23.14
CA LEU A 138 -38.16 -9.71 -24.47
C LEU A 138 -37.63 -10.97 -25.17
N ALA A 139 -36.36 -11.31 -24.95
CA ALA A 139 -35.75 -12.50 -25.50
C ALA A 139 -36.30 -13.78 -24.84
N LEU A 140 -36.61 -13.75 -23.54
CA LEU A 140 -37.33 -14.82 -22.85
C LEU A 140 -38.74 -15.01 -23.40
N ALA A 141 -39.43 -13.92 -23.73
CA ALA A 141 -40.75 -13.97 -24.36
C ALA A 141 -40.72 -14.44 -25.82
N GLN A 142 -39.57 -14.30 -26.50
CA GLN A 142 -39.39 -14.66 -27.91
C GLN A 142 -38.04 -15.39 -28.14
N PRO A 143 -37.90 -16.65 -27.68
CA PRO A 143 -36.60 -17.35 -27.64
C PRO A 143 -35.97 -17.59 -29.01
N GLU A 144 -36.77 -17.63 -30.08
CA GLU A 144 -36.27 -17.81 -31.46
C GLU A 144 -35.90 -16.49 -32.15
N ALA A 145 -36.12 -15.34 -31.51
CA ALA A 145 -35.89 -14.03 -32.12
C ALA A 145 -34.41 -13.58 -32.06
N LEU A 146 -33.60 -14.18 -31.17
CA LEU A 146 -32.17 -13.94 -31.05
C LEU A 146 -31.39 -15.23 -31.30
N THR A 147 -30.17 -15.08 -31.82
CA THR A 147 -29.20 -16.15 -31.89
C THR A 147 -28.60 -16.44 -30.51
N GLU A 148 -28.01 -17.63 -30.32
CA GLU A 148 -27.29 -17.98 -29.08
C GLU A 148 -26.18 -16.96 -28.75
N ALA A 149 -25.47 -16.47 -29.76
CA ALA A 149 -24.45 -15.45 -29.60
C ALA A 149 -25.03 -14.11 -29.10
N GLU A 150 -26.20 -13.70 -29.60
CA GLU A 150 -26.88 -12.47 -29.17
C GLU A 150 -27.45 -12.61 -27.75
N HIS A 151 -27.98 -13.79 -27.39
CA HIS A 151 -28.37 -14.10 -26.01
C HIS A 151 -27.18 -14.02 -25.06
N ARG A 152 -26.04 -14.60 -25.46
CA ARG A 152 -24.80 -14.55 -24.68
C ARG A 152 -24.30 -13.11 -24.52
N PHE A 153 -24.33 -12.32 -25.59
CA PHE A 153 -23.98 -10.89 -25.54
C PHE A 153 -24.83 -10.13 -24.50
N VAL A 154 -26.16 -10.29 -24.51
CA VAL A 154 -27.04 -9.58 -23.56
C VAL A 154 -26.73 -9.98 -22.11
N ALA A 155 -26.55 -11.29 -21.84
CA ALA A 155 -26.21 -11.76 -20.51
C ALA A 155 -24.85 -11.21 -20.02
N ASP A 156 -23.85 -11.20 -20.89
CA ASP A 156 -22.52 -10.68 -20.57
C ASP A 156 -22.53 -9.16 -20.37
N ALA A 157 -23.34 -8.43 -21.15
CA ALA A 157 -23.55 -6.99 -21.00
C ALA A 157 -24.24 -6.65 -19.66
N ILE A 158 -25.25 -7.42 -19.25
CA ILE A 158 -25.89 -7.28 -17.93
C ILE A 158 -24.85 -7.49 -16.83
N MET A 159 -24.01 -8.53 -16.95
CA MET A 159 -22.97 -8.79 -15.96
C MET A 159 -21.99 -7.61 -15.86
N LEU A 160 -21.47 -7.12 -17.01
CA LEU A 160 -20.57 -5.96 -17.06
C LEU A 160 -21.17 -4.71 -16.39
N LEU A 161 -22.39 -4.36 -16.79
CA LEU A 161 -23.08 -3.15 -16.33
C LEU A 161 -23.50 -3.24 -14.85
N SER A 162 -23.87 -4.43 -14.40
CA SER A 162 -24.17 -4.69 -12.98
C SER A 162 -22.92 -4.47 -12.12
N THR A 163 -21.75 -4.90 -12.61
CA THR A 163 -20.48 -4.64 -11.95
C THR A 163 -20.10 -3.16 -11.94
N ASP A 164 -20.38 -2.42 -13.02
CA ASP A 164 -20.12 -0.97 -13.12
C ASP A 164 -21.08 -0.10 -12.25
N MET A 165 -22.16 -0.66 -11.69
CA MET A 165 -23.23 0.10 -11.01
C MET A 165 -22.77 0.81 -9.72
N PHE A 166 -21.78 0.24 -9.03
CA PHE A 166 -21.27 0.76 -7.77
C PHE A 166 -19.76 0.92 -7.83
N LEU A 167 -19.27 2.03 -7.28
CA LEU A 167 -17.87 2.11 -6.93
C LEU A 167 -17.56 1.03 -5.88
N PRO A 168 -16.42 0.32 -6.01
CA PRO A 168 -15.96 -0.56 -4.95
C PRO A 168 -15.81 0.23 -3.65
N ASP A 169 -16.58 -0.16 -2.63
CA ASP A 169 -16.57 0.43 -1.28
C ASP A 169 -15.75 -0.39 -0.28
N SER A 170 -15.29 -1.57 -0.71
CA SER A 170 -14.48 -2.51 0.06
C SER A 170 -13.51 -3.27 -0.84
N ALA A 171 -12.52 -3.93 -0.23
CA ALA A 171 -11.61 -4.82 -0.96
C ALA A 171 -12.37 -6.01 -1.60
N GLU A 172 -13.37 -6.57 -0.93
CA GLU A 172 -14.21 -7.66 -1.46
C GLU A 172 -15.01 -7.22 -2.69
N SER A 173 -15.58 -6.01 -2.66
CA SER A 173 -16.27 -5.40 -3.79
C SER A 173 -15.33 -5.21 -4.99
N LEU A 174 -14.08 -4.79 -4.73
CA LEU A 174 -13.06 -4.62 -5.77
C LEU A 174 -12.61 -5.96 -6.38
N ILE A 175 -12.41 -6.99 -5.55
CA ILE A 175 -12.08 -8.36 -5.99
C ILE A 175 -13.21 -8.89 -6.88
N THR A 176 -14.45 -8.78 -6.43
CA THR A 176 -15.62 -9.25 -7.18
C THR A 176 -15.74 -8.55 -8.53
N ALA A 177 -15.50 -7.22 -8.56
CA ALA A 177 -15.59 -6.45 -9.78
C ALA A 177 -14.51 -6.81 -10.80
N THR A 178 -13.25 -6.87 -10.35
CA THR A 178 -12.12 -7.23 -11.20
C THR A 178 -12.20 -8.66 -11.71
N LEU A 179 -12.70 -9.60 -10.89
CA LEU A 179 -13.00 -10.97 -11.32
C LEU A 179 -14.05 -11.01 -12.43
N ALA A 180 -15.16 -10.28 -12.28
CA ALA A 180 -16.20 -10.23 -13.32
C ALA A 180 -15.65 -9.72 -14.65
N TYR A 181 -14.81 -8.67 -14.63
CA TYR A 181 -14.17 -8.15 -15.85
C TYR A 181 -13.20 -9.16 -16.48
N ARG A 182 -12.44 -9.91 -15.68
CA ARG A 182 -11.56 -10.96 -16.19
C ARG A 182 -12.34 -12.08 -16.88
N VAL A 183 -13.39 -12.58 -16.24
CA VAL A 183 -14.27 -13.60 -16.82
C VAL A 183 -14.87 -13.13 -18.14
N LEU A 184 -15.28 -11.87 -18.24
CA LEU A 184 -15.78 -11.28 -19.49
C LEU A 184 -14.71 -11.14 -20.56
N ALA A 185 -13.50 -10.74 -20.17
CA ALA A 185 -12.39 -10.58 -21.10
C ALA A 185 -11.91 -11.92 -21.67
N GLU A 186 -11.96 -13.00 -20.87
CA GLU A 186 -11.47 -14.33 -21.24
C GLU A 186 -12.56 -15.18 -21.94
N ASP A 187 -13.76 -15.26 -21.35
CA ASP A 187 -14.83 -16.20 -21.74
C ASP A 187 -16.13 -15.49 -22.16
N GLY A 188 -16.14 -14.16 -22.12
CA GLY A 188 -17.30 -13.36 -22.52
C GLY A 188 -17.47 -13.30 -24.03
N HIS A 189 -18.63 -12.80 -24.45
CA HIS A 189 -18.88 -12.47 -25.83
C HIS A 189 -17.81 -11.48 -26.33
N PRO A 190 -17.23 -11.64 -27.53
CA PRO A 190 -16.11 -10.81 -28.01
C PRO A 190 -16.39 -9.29 -28.06
N ARG A 191 -17.68 -8.93 -28.08
CA ARG A 191 -18.18 -7.53 -28.04
C ARG A 191 -18.28 -6.92 -26.65
N VAL A 192 -18.28 -7.74 -25.60
CA VAL A 192 -18.27 -7.28 -24.20
C VAL A 192 -16.85 -7.42 -23.65
N ALA A 193 -16.10 -8.40 -24.14
CA ALA A 193 -14.72 -8.67 -23.75
C ALA A 193 -13.80 -7.45 -23.94
N ASP A 194 -13.96 -6.66 -24.99
CA ASP A 194 -13.20 -5.44 -25.21
C ASP A 194 -13.59 -4.31 -24.25
N ASN A 195 -14.89 -4.12 -23.96
CA ASN A 195 -15.31 -3.21 -22.90
C ASN A 195 -14.74 -3.66 -21.54
N ALA A 196 -14.69 -4.97 -21.26
CA ALA A 196 -14.07 -5.51 -20.06
C ALA A 196 -12.54 -5.26 -20.03
N HIS A 197 -11.85 -5.39 -21.17
CA HIS A 197 -10.44 -5.00 -21.30
C HIS A 197 -10.22 -3.53 -20.96
N TRP A 198 -11.14 -2.63 -21.31
CA TRP A 198 -11.07 -1.23 -20.89
C TRP A 198 -11.15 -1.05 -19.37
N ARG A 199 -11.98 -1.83 -18.65
CA ARG A 199 -12.06 -1.76 -17.18
C ARG A 199 -10.77 -2.24 -16.53
N LEU A 200 -10.23 -3.36 -17.01
CA LEU A 200 -8.97 -3.92 -16.53
C LEU A 200 -7.79 -2.97 -16.82
N TYR A 201 -7.75 -2.42 -18.03
CA TYR A 201 -6.78 -1.38 -18.41
C TYR A 201 -6.85 -0.16 -17.47
N ASP A 202 -8.06 0.38 -17.22
CA ASP A 202 -8.23 1.58 -16.41
C ASP A 202 -7.95 1.32 -14.91
N HIS A 203 -8.27 0.11 -14.43
CA HIS A 203 -7.91 -0.35 -13.09
C HIS A 203 -6.39 -0.35 -12.89
N VAL A 204 -5.64 -1.06 -13.74
CA VAL A 204 -4.17 -1.11 -13.65
C VAL A 204 -3.58 0.29 -13.75
N ARG A 205 -4.02 1.08 -14.74
CA ARG A 205 -3.56 2.46 -14.92
C ARG A 205 -3.83 3.32 -13.67
N GLY A 206 -5.03 3.21 -13.10
CA GLY A 206 -5.45 3.94 -11.91
C GLY A 206 -4.61 3.60 -10.69
N VAL A 207 -4.34 2.31 -10.47
CA VAL A 207 -3.45 1.83 -9.41
C VAL A 207 -2.03 2.39 -9.57
N LEU A 208 -1.47 2.34 -10.79
CA LEU A 208 -0.12 2.86 -11.04
C LEU A 208 -0.03 4.37 -10.84
N ALA A 209 -1.03 5.13 -11.29
CA ALA A 209 -1.09 6.57 -11.06
C ALA A 209 -1.21 6.89 -9.56
N GLY A 210 -2.10 6.20 -8.84
CA GLY A 210 -2.26 6.39 -7.39
C GLY A 210 -0.99 6.05 -6.61
N ALA A 211 -0.30 4.96 -6.96
CA ALA A 211 0.95 4.59 -6.32
C ALA A 211 2.08 5.60 -6.56
N VAL A 212 2.10 6.26 -7.72
CA VAL A 212 3.06 7.35 -8.00
C VAL A 212 2.78 8.59 -7.14
N GLU A 213 1.51 8.90 -6.87
CA GLU A 213 1.08 10.09 -6.12
C GLU A 213 1.26 9.99 -4.60
N ILE A 214 1.34 8.77 -4.04
CA ILE A 214 1.51 8.53 -2.59
C ILE A 214 2.98 8.46 -2.15
N GLY A 215 3.19 8.53 -0.82
CA GLY A 215 4.50 8.42 -0.19
C GLY A 215 5.21 7.09 -0.48
N PRO A 216 6.56 7.07 -0.61
CA PRO A 216 7.34 5.90 -1.03
C PRO A 216 7.12 4.65 -0.16
N GLU A 217 6.85 4.83 1.12
CA GLU A 217 6.54 3.78 2.09
C GLU A 217 5.21 3.05 1.84
N LEU A 218 4.22 3.69 1.22
CA LEU A 218 2.89 3.11 0.95
C LEU A 218 2.73 2.59 -0.48
N ARG A 219 3.70 2.86 -1.37
CA ARG A 219 3.64 2.43 -2.78
C ARG A 219 3.48 0.91 -2.93
N PRO A 220 4.25 0.06 -2.24
CA PRO A 220 4.10 -1.39 -2.35
C PRO A 220 2.68 -1.89 -2.11
N ASP A 221 2.01 -1.33 -1.10
CA ASP A 221 0.67 -1.74 -0.68
C ASP A 221 -0.38 -1.33 -1.72
N VAL A 222 -0.20 -0.21 -2.42
CA VAL A 222 -1.12 0.21 -3.48
C VAL A 222 -0.84 -0.51 -4.79
N LEU A 223 0.43 -0.65 -5.19
CA LEU A 223 0.82 -1.25 -6.47
C LEU A 223 0.32 -2.67 -6.64
N ILE A 224 0.28 -3.44 -5.55
CA ILE A 224 -0.08 -4.85 -5.64
C ILE A 224 -1.50 -5.07 -6.14
N HIS A 225 -2.41 -4.12 -5.89
CA HIS A 225 -3.78 -4.20 -6.36
C HIS A 225 -3.91 -4.20 -7.90
N ALA A 226 -2.87 -3.79 -8.64
CA ALA A 226 -2.84 -3.92 -10.10
C ALA A 226 -2.92 -5.39 -10.55
N LEU A 227 -2.44 -6.33 -9.71
CA LEU A 227 -2.48 -7.76 -9.99
C LEU A 227 -3.89 -8.33 -10.00
N TYR A 228 -4.90 -7.65 -9.45
CA TYR A 228 -6.29 -8.07 -9.57
C TYR A 228 -6.77 -8.14 -11.02
N ALA A 229 -6.07 -7.49 -11.95
CA ALA A 229 -6.34 -7.62 -13.38
C ALA A 229 -6.08 -9.03 -13.94
N GLU A 230 -5.32 -9.87 -13.21
CA GLU A 230 -4.98 -11.24 -13.64
C GLU A 230 -5.16 -12.30 -12.57
N ARG A 231 -5.24 -11.89 -11.30
CA ARG A 231 -5.32 -12.79 -10.16
C ARG A 231 -6.55 -12.45 -9.36
N GLU A 232 -7.28 -13.49 -8.95
CA GLU A 232 -8.43 -13.32 -8.05
C GLU A 232 -7.96 -13.11 -6.61
N ASP A 233 -6.88 -13.79 -6.25
CA ASP A 233 -6.35 -13.81 -4.90
C ASP A 233 -5.01 -13.08 -4.81
N LEU A 234 -4.98 -12.04 -3.98
CA LEU A 234 -3.78 -11.31 -3.59
C LEU A 234 -3.41 -11.51 -2.12
N SER A 235 -4.06 -12.44 -1.42
CA SER A 235 -3.83 -12.74 -0.01
C SER A 235 -2.36 -13.01 0.26
N ALA A 236 -1.67 -13.65 -0.69
CA ALA A 236 -0.22 -13.85 -0.64
C ALA A 236 0.59 -12.56 -0.42
N TRP A 237 0.11 -11.40 -0.85
CA TRP A 237 0.76 -10.10 -0.62
C TRP A 237 0.05 -9.20 0.40
N LEU A 238 -1.26 -9.36 0.60
CA LEU A 238 -2.10 -8.47 1.41
C LEU A 238 -2.36 -8.98 2.82
N GLU A 239 -2.31 -10.29 3.05
CA GLU A 239 -2.41 -10.83 4.41
C GLU A 239 -1.24 -10.30 5.26
N ASP A 240 -1.44 -10.28 6.58
CA ASP A 240 -0.44 -9.89 7.57
C ASP A 240 0.62 -11.01 7.75
N LEU A 241 1.12 -11.45 6.60
CA LEU A 241 2.24 -12.34 6.39
C LEU A 241 3.51 -11.50 6.49
N ALA A 242 4.53 -12.06 7.11
CA ALA A 242 5.83 -11.40 7.20
C ALA A 242 6.32 -11.01 5.78
N PRO A 243 7.00 -9.86 5.58
CA PRO A 243 7.33 -9.31 4.25
C PRO A 243 8.09 -10.25 3.29
N HIS A 244 8.64 -11.37 3.78
CA HIS A 244 9.36 -12.40 3.03
C HIS A 244 8.49 -13.60 2.60
N ALA A 245 7.33 -13.80 3.23
CA ALA A 245 6.31 -14.75 2.79
C ALA A 245 5.44 -14.16 1.66
N ARG A 246 5.54 -12.84 1.46
CA ARG A 246 4.93 -12.16 0.32
C ARG A 246 5.72 -12.50 -0.96
N PRO A 247 5.06 -12.90 -2.06
CA PRO A 247 5.74 -13.06 -3.33
C PRO A 247 6.46 -11.75 -3.69
N PRO A 248 7.56 -11.82 -4.46
CA PRO A 248 8.27 -10.61 -4.87
C PRO A 248 7.28 -9.63 -5.51
N LEU A 249 7.42 -8.35 -5.15
CA LEU A 249 6.62 -7.31 -5.79
C LEU A 249 6.92 -7.35 -7.30
N PRO A 250 5.88 -7.27 -8.15
CA PRO A 250 6.11 -7.25 -9.58
C PRO A 250 6.94 -6.01 -9.94
N SER A 251 7.85 -6.20 -10.89
CA SER A 251 8.66 -5.13 -11.45
C SER A 251 7.81 -4.01 -12.04
N PRO A 252 8.33 -2.78 -12.14
CA PRO A 252 7.65 -1.73 -12.90
C PRO A 252 7.35 -2.17 -14.34
N SER A 253 8.20 -2.99 -14.96
CA SER A 253 7.96 -3.60 -16.28
C SER A 253 6.85 -4.65 -16.29
N GLU A 254 6.72 -5.50 -15.28
CA GLU A 254 5.65 -6.50 -15.16
C GLU A 254 4.32 -5.82 -14.82
N LEU A 255 4.35 -4.81 -13.96
CA LEU A 255 3.19 -4.00 -13.67
C LEU A 255 2.72 -3.24 -14.91
N TRP A 256 3.67 -2.70 -15.69
CA TRP A 256 3.35 -2.04 -16.95
C TRP A 256 2.83 -3.03 -17.99
N SER A 257 3.36 -4.25 -18.05
CA SER A 257 2.91 -5.27 -19.02
C SER A 257 1.48 -5.75 -18.76
N LEU A 258 0.96 -5.65 -17.53
CA LEU A 258 -0.47 -5.81 -17.24
C LEU A 258 -1.31 -4.82 -18.05
N LEU A 259 -0.91 -3.55 -18.03
CA LEU A 259 -1.57 -2.49 -18.79
C LEU A 259 -1.40 -2.70 -20.30
N GLU A 260 -0.20 -3.07 -20.76
CA GLU A 260 0.07 -3.29 -22.18
C GLU A 260 -0.73 -4.45 -22.76
N ARG A 261 -0.92 -5.55 -22.03
CA ARG A 261 -1.73 -6.68 -22.51
C ARG A 261 -3.16 -6.27 -22.88
N HIS A 262 -3.81 -5.50 -22.02
CA HIS A 262 -5.15 -5.00 -22.32
C HIS A 262 -5.14 -3.92 -23.40
N ARG A 263 -4.13 -3.05 -23.42
CA ARG A 263 -3.93 -2.06 -24.48
C ARG A 263 -3.80 -2.72 -25.86
N ASP A 264 -3.00 -3.77 -25.95
CA ASP A 264 -2.69 -4.46 -27.20
C ASP A 264 -3.91 -5.22 -27.72
N ALA A 265 -4.68 -5.88 -26.83
CA ALA A 265 -5.97 -6.47 -27.18
C ALA A 265 -6.94 -5.44 -27.78
N LEU A 266 -6.97 -4.22 -27.23
CA LEU A 266 -7.78 -3.11 -27.76
C LEU A 266 -7.21 -2.57 -29.09
N ALA A 267 -5.89 -2.55 -29.28
CA ALA A 267 -5.24 -1.98 -30.47
C ALA A 267 -5.54 -2.77 -31.76
N GLU A 268 -5.82 -4.08 -31.63
CA GLU A 268 -6.25 -4.95 -32.73
C GLU A 268 -7.61 -4.52 -33.31
N LEU A 269 -8.43 -3.84 -32.51
CA LEU A 269 -9.78 -3.43 -32.89
C LEU A 269 -9.76 -2.00 -33.47
N PRO A 270 -10.17 -1.81 -34.74
CA PRO A 270 -10.14 -0.49 -35.38
C PRO A 270 -10.87 0.60 -34.60
N ARG A 271 -12.00 0.26 -33.96
CA ARG A 271 -12.83 1.18 -33.17
C ARG A 271 -12.11 1.85 -32.01
N TRP A 272 -11.09 1.20 -31.44
CA TRP A 272 -10.37 1.68 -30.24
C TRP A 272 -9.07 2.42 -30.53
N ARG A 273 -8.53 2.29 -31.75
CA ARG A 273 -7.26 2.94 -32.12
C ARG A 273 -7.24 4.45 -31.88
N PRO A 274 -8.30 5.22 -32.19
CA PRO A 274 -8.28 6.66 -31.92
C PRO A 274 -8.30 7.00 -30.43
N VAL A 275 -9.00 6.19 -29.61
CA VAL A 275 -9.04 6.35 -28.15
C VAL A 275 -7.66 6.10 -27.55
N LEU A 276 -6.99 5.02 -27.97
CA LEU A 276 -5.61 4.71 -27.57
C LEU A 276 -4.64 5.82 -28.01
N ALA A 277 -4.76 6.31 -29.25
CA ALA A 277 -3.94 7.41 -29.75
C ALA A 277 -4.10 8.69 -28.92
N ALA A 278 -5.34 9.00 -28.47
CA ALA A 278 -5.60 10.15 -27.61
C ALA A 278 -4.99 10.03 -26.20
N ARG A 279 -4.79 8.80 -25.70
CA ARG A 279 -4.18 8.55 -24.37
C ARG A 279 -2.66 8.45 -24.42
N ALA A 280 -2.08 8.02 -25.54
CA ALA A 280 -0.66 7.73 -25.69
C ALA A 280 0.30 8.79 -25.10
N PRO A 281 0.09 10.13 -25.25
CA PRO A 281 1.00 11.10 -24.65
C PRO A 281 1.04 11.05 -23.12
N ARG A 282 -0.12 10.89 -22.46
CA ARG A 282 -0.19 10.79 -21.00
C ARG A 282 0.27 9.43 -20.49
N GLU A 283 0.09 8.39 -21.30
CA GLU A 283 0.61 7.06 -21.00
C GLU A 283 2.13 7.05 -21.03
N ALA A 284 2.76 7.72 -21.99
CA ALA A 284 4.21 7.86 -22.04
C ALA A 284 4.77 8.60 -20.81
N GLU A 285 4.11 9.68 -20.38
CA GLU A 285 4.49 10.40 -19.16
C GLU A 285 4.34 9.52 -17.90
N LEU A 286 3.24 8.80 -17.78
CA LEU A 286 3.01 7.88 -16.67
C LEU A 286 4.02 6.72 -16.69
N HIS A 287 4.33 6.17 -17.86
CA HIS A 287 5.32 5.11 -18.05
C HIS A 287 6.68 5.55 -17.51
N ASP A 288 7.19 6.70 -17.96
CA ASP A 288 8.50 7.20 -17.56
C ASP A 288 8.55 7.44 -16.05
N THR A 289 7.45 7.96 -15.49
CA THR A 289 7.31 8.19 -14.05
C THR A 289 7.27 6.89 -13.25
N VAL A 290 6.54 5.88 -13.75
CA VAL A 290 6.45 4.54 -13.17
C VAL A 290 7.83 3.87 -13.15
N MET A 291 8.54 3.89 -14.27
CA MET A 291 9.88 3.31 -14.38
C MET A 291 10.91 4.02 -13.49
N ALA A 292 10.71 5.31 -13.22
CA ALA A 292 11.61 6.11 -12.39
C ALA A 292 11.33 5.98 -10.88
N LEU A 293 10.06 5.93 -10.46
CA LEU A 293 9.66 6.09 -9.06
C LEU A 293 9.21 4.81 -8.36
N LEU A 294 8.80 3.79 -9.12
CA LEU A 294 8.39 2.53 -8.53
C LEU A 294 9.61 1.67 -8.19
N PRO A 295 9.56 0.91 -7.08
CA PRO A 295 10.66 0.03 -6.69
C PRO A 295 10.97 -0.95 -7.82
N ARG A 296 12.25 -1.04 -8.22
CA ARG A 296 12.70 -2.04 -9.20
C ARG A 296 12.47 -3.44 -8.66
N PRO A 297 12.17 -4.42 -9.51
CA PRO A 297 12.11 -5.80 -9.06
C PRO A 297 13.47 -6.24 -8.56
N ARG A 298 13.43 -7.26 -7.72
CA ARG A 298 14.57 -8.11 -7.46
C ARG A 298 15.00 -8.81 -8.77
N ASP A 299 16.29 -8.95 -9.01
CA ASP A 299 16.86 -9.56 -10.24
C ASP A 299 16.43 -11.04 -10.39
N PRO A 300 15.79 -11.45 -11.50
CA PRO A 300 15.37 -12.84 -11.74
C PRO A 300 16.54 -13.80 -12.02
N GLY A 301 17.77 -13.31 -12.23
CA GLY A 301 18.99 -14.12 -12.27
C GLY A 301 19.45 -14.63 -10.90
N TRP A 302 18.80 -14.20 -9.81
CA TRP A 302 18.99 -14.75 -8.48
C TRP A 302 18.09 -15.96 -8.27
N VAL A 303 18.70 -17.16 -8.24
CA VAL A 303 17.98 -18.40 -7.93
C VAL A 303 17.56 -18.38 -6.46
N LEU A 304 16.26 -18.25 -6.20
CA LEU A 304 15.63 -18.66 -4.94
C LEU A 304 15.33 -20.15 -5.06
N ALA A 305 15.88 -20.95 -4.15
CA ALA A 305 15.49 -22.35 -4.03
C ALA A 305 14.03 -22.42 -3.56
N GLU A 306 13.19 -23.22 -4.24
CA GLU A 306 11.94 -23.69 -3.68
C GLU A 306 12.25 -24.39 -2.35
N LEU A 307 11.69 -23.90 -1.25
CA LEU A 307 11.78 -24.56 0.06
C LEU A 307 10.38 -25.01 0.49
N PRO A 308 10.25 -26.19 1.13
CA PRO A 308 8.96 -26.78 1.43
C PRO A 308 8.27 -26.03 2.57
N GLN A 309 6.94 -26.04 2.56
CA GLN A 309 6.14 -25.65 3.71
C GLN A 309 6.51 -26.48 4.94
N GLY A 310 6.79 -25.80 6.06
CA GLY A 310 7.09 -26.43 7.35
C GLY A 310 6.92 -25.42 8.48
N THR A 311 5.98 -25.69 9.37
CA THR A 311 5.46 -24.80 10.42
C THR A 311 6.47 -24.60 11.55
N GLY A 312 7.23 -23.51 11.49
CA GLY A 312 8.42 -23.38 12.34
C GLY A 312 9.54 -24.28 11.82
N GLN A 313 10.71 -23.68 11.63
CA GLN A 313 11.85 -24.19 10.83
C GLN A 313 11.66 -24.08 9.30
N HIS A 314 12.70 -23.61 8.61
CA HIS A 314 12.87 -23.45 7.14
C HIS A 314 12.56 -22.08 6.47
N GLU A 315 12.12 -21.05 7.20
CA GLU A 315 11.62 -19.80 6.58
C GLU A 315 12.60 -18.61 6.53
N SER A 316 13.81 -18.72 7.10
CA SER A 316 14.85 -17.72 6.84
C SER A 316 15.60 -18.10 5.56
N LEU A 317 15.35 -17.35 4.47
CA LEU A 317 16.16 -17.41 3.25
C LEU A 317 17.60 -16.90 3.45
N ALA A 318 17.95 -16.48 4.67
CA ALA A 318 19.27 -15.99 4.99
C ALA A 318 20.29 -17.15 4.94
N PRO A 319 21.51 -16.91 4.44
CA PRO A 319 22.60 -17.87 4.60
C PRO A 319 22.74 -18.28 6.07
N VAL A 320 22.92 -19.58 6.29
CA VAL A 320 22.93 -20.15 7.64
C VAL A 320 24.37 -20.33 8.09
N ALA A 321 24.68 -19.81 9.27
CA ALA A 321 25.84 -20.18 10.05
C ALA A 321 25.39 -21.23 11.07
N LEU A 322 25.73 -22.49 10.82
CA LEU A 322 25.56 -23.57 11.79
C LEU A 322 26.84 -23.69 12.62
N LEU A 323 26.73 -23.40 13.91
CA LEU A 323 27.83 -23.45 14.84
C LEU A 323 27.69 -24.65 15.77
N GLU A 324 28.66 -25.54 15.69
CA GLU A 324 28.84 -26.71 16.55
C GLU A 324 30.17 -26.59 17.30
N PRO A 325 30.39 -27.35 18.40
CA PRO A 325 31.66 -27.31 19.11
C PRO A 325 32.85 -27.60 18.18
N GLY A 326 33.74 -26.61 18.03
CA GLY A 326 34.93 -26.69 17.19
C GLY A 326 34.70 -26.60 15.67
N SER A 327 33.46 -26.43 15.20
CA SER A 327 33.14 -26.34 13.77
C SER A 327 32.10 -25.26 13.48
N LEU A 328 32.37 -24.44 12.47
CA LEU A 328 31.43 -23.49 11.89
C LEU A 328 31.16 -23.92 10.44
N ARG A 329 29.95 -24.41 10.21
CA ARG A 329 29.47 -24.73 8.86
C ARG A 329 28.65 -23.57 8.34
N LEU A 330 29.11 -22.98 7.24
CA LEU A 330 28.36 -21.98 6.50
C LEU A 330 27.60 -22.68 5.37
N GLU A 331 26.28 -22.58 5.43
CA GLU A 331 25.37 -23.14 4.43
C GLU A 331 24.83 -22.01 3.54
N PRO A 332 25.29 -21.94 2.28
CA PRO A 332 24.67 -21.10 1.27
C PRO A 332 23.33 -21.68 0.82
N SER A 333 22.42 -20.81 0.38
CA SER A 333 21.14 -21.22 -0.21
C SER A 333 21.26 -22.00 -1.53
N SER A 334 22.41 -21.98 -2.22
CA SER A 334 22.57 -22.54 -3.58
C SER A 334 23.91 -23.23 -3.90
N THR A 335 24.85 -23.35 -2.95
CA THR A 335 26.15 -24.01 -3.18
C THR A 335 26.48 -25.04 -2.07
N LYS A 336 27.59 -25.79 -2.21
CA LYS A 336 28.01 -26.73 -1.16
C LYS A 336 28.34 -25.98 0.14
N PRO A 337 27.93 -26.50 1.31
CA PRO A 337 28.36 -25.99 2.60
C PRO A 337 29.88 -25.92 2.69
N ARG A 338 30.38 -24.87 3.34
CA ARG A 338 31.80 -24.71 3.64
C ARG A 338 31.98 -24.83 5.14
N GLU A 339 32.99 -25.59 5.55
CA GLU A 339 33.29 -25.83 6.95
C GLU A 339 34.59 -25.14 7.33
N PHE A 340 34.60 -24.52 8.50
CA PHE A 340 35.71 -23.75 9.04
C PHE A 340 35.86 -24.05 10.53
N GLY A 341 37.03 -23.80 11.09
CA GLY A 341 37.14 -23.53 12.51
C GLY A 341 36.45 -22.20 12.86
N PRO A 342 35.74 -22.07 14.00
CA PRO A 342 35.05 -20.84 14.39
C PRO A 342 35.94 -19.60 14.54
N ARG A 343 37.27 -19.77 14.55
CA ARG A 343 38.28 -18.70 14.68
C ARG A 343 39.15 -18.53 13.43
N ASP A 344 38.84 -19.24 12.35
CA ASP A 344 39.63 -19.16 11.14
C ASP A 344 39.47 -17.77 10.50
N PRO A 345 40.56 -17.11 10.07
CA PRO A 345 40.49 -15.76 9.52
C PRO A 345 39.71 -15.72 8.19
N GLU A 346 39.59 -16.85 7.49
CA GLU A 346 38.88 -16.98 6.22
C GLU A 346 37.34 -16.91 6.39
N VAL A 347 36.82 -17.09 7.61
CA VAL A 347 35.38 -17.05 7.91
C VAL A 347 34.78 -15.71 7.50
N VAL A 348 35.45 -14.59 7.80
CA VAL A 348 34.95 -13.25 7.49
C VAL A 348 34.71 -13.09 5.99
N ALA A 349 35.70 -13.40 5.16
CA ALA A 349 35.59 -13.32 3.71
C ALA A 349 34.54 -14.30 3.15
N ALA A 350 34.38 -15.48 3.77
CA ALA A 350 33.34 -16.43 3.40
C ALA A 350 31.93 -15.91 3.70
N VAL A 351 31.72 -15.31 4.88
CA VAL A 351 30.47 -14.68 5.28
C VAL A 351 30.17 -13.45 4.42
N GLU A 352 31.16 -12.59 4.12
CA GLU A 352 31.01 -11.47 3.19
C GLU A 352 30.52 -11.95 1.82
N GLY A 353 31.10 -13.04 1.32
CA GLY A 353 30.67 -13.65 0.07
C GLY A 353 29.23 -14.19 0.10
N LEU A 354 28.76 -14.67 1.26
CA LEU A 354 27.37 -15.10 1.45
C LEU A 354 26.41 -13.92 1.55
N LEU A 355 26.77 -12.90 2.34
CA LEU A 355 25.99 -11.68 2.52
C LEU A 355 25.86 -10.87 1.24
N ALA A 356 26.92 -10.78 0.44
CA ALA A 356 26.90 -10.12 -0.86
C ALA A 356 25.96 -10.82 -1.86
N ARG A 357 25.79 -12.15 -1.73
CA ARG A 357 24.83 -12.91 -2.53
C ARG A 357 23.40 -12.79 -2.01
N ASP A 358 23.24 -12.75 -0.70
CA ASP A 358 21.93 -12.57 -0.04
C ASP A 358 21.34 -11.17 -0.31
N GLY A 359 22.17 -10.13 -0.28
CA GLY A 359 21.82 -8.75 -0.61
C GLY A 359 21.03 -8.00 0.47
N ARG A 360 20.55 -8.68 1.53
CA ARG A 360 19.83 -8.07 2.65
C ARG A 360 20.73 -7.78 3.84
N GLY A 361 21.91 -8.42 3.89
CA GLY A 361 22.83 -8.30 5.02
C GLY A 361 22.40 -9.15 6.22
N THR A 362 21.55 -10.15 6.03
CA THR A 362 21.03 -11.00 7.11
C THR A 362 21.74 -12.35 7.15
N MET A 363 22.07 -12.83 8.35
CA MET A 363 22.59 -14.19 8.60
C MET A 363 21.71 -14.90 9.63
N LEU A 364 21.31 -16.13 9.35
CA LEU A 364 20.70 -17.00 10.35
C LEU A 364 21.82 -17.71 11.12
N LEU A 365 21.88 -17.53 12.44
CA LEU A 365 22.81 -18.23 13.32
C LEU A 365 22.06 -19.32 14.08
N ALA A 366 22.33 -20.56 13.69
CA ALA A 366 21.91 -21.76 14.43
C ALA A 366 23.11 -22.27 15.22
N SER A 367 23.01 -22.33 16.55
CA SER A 367 24.11 -22.75 17.40
C SER A 367 23.68 -23.91 18.28
N ALA A 368 24.53 -24.93 18.39
CA ALA A 368 24.36 -25.96 19.40
C ALA A 368 24.48 -25.34 20.82
N PRO A 369 23.71 -25.85 21.81
CA PRO A 369 23.66 -25.25 23.15
C PRO A 369 24.95 -25.43 23.96
N ASP A 370 25.79 -26.39 23.57
CA ASP A 370 27.06 -26.75 24.23
C ASP A 370 28.29 -26.07 23.61
N VAL A 371 28.11 -25.20 22.62
CA VAL A 371 29.21 -24.42 22.02
C VAL A 371 29.92 -23.57 23.09
N PRO A 372 31.26 -23.63 23.17
CA PRO A 372 32.05 -22.79 24.07
C PRO A 372 31.83 -21.30 23.82
N ALA A 373 31.65 -20.51 24.88
CA ALA A 373 31.46 -19.05 24.79
C ALA A 373 32.50 -18.33 23.91
N PRO A 374 33.80 -18.65 23.97
CA PRO A 374 34.79 -18.02 23.10
C PRO A 374 34.66 -18.34 21.61
N GLU A 375 34.02 -19.46 21.24
CA GLU A 375 33.74 -19.83 19.85
C GLU A 375 32.48 -19.11 19.36
N TYR A 376 31.47 -19.02 20.22
CA TYR A 376 30.25 -18.26 19.98
C TYR A 376 30.56 -16.76 19.75
N ALA A 377 31.35 -16.16 20.63
CA ALA A 377 31.77 -14.77 20.51
C ALA A 377 32.60 -14.53 19.24
N ALA A 378 33.55 -15.42 18.92
CA ALA A 378 34.33 -15.31 17.68
C ALA A 378 33.45 -15.36 16.43
N THR A 379 32.43 -16.21 16.42
CA THR A 379 31.47 -16.31 15.31
C THR A 379 30.67 -15.02 15.16
N LEU A 380 30.10 -14.49 16.25
CA LEU A 380 29.37 -13.21 16.23
C LEU A 380 30.24 -12.06 15.71
N GLN A 381 31.50 -11.98 16.17
CA GLN A 381 32.45 -10.97 15.70
C GLN A 381 32.77 -11.14 14.21
N ALA A 382 32.90 -12.38 13.72
CA ALA A 382 33.10 -12.65 12.31
C ALA A 382 31.91 -12.19 11.46
N LEU A 383 30.67 -12.40 11.91
CA LEU A 383 29.46 -11.90 11.24
C LEU A 383 29.43 -10.37 11.16
N VAL A 384 29.78 -9.69 12.26
CA VAL A 384 29.85 -8.22 12.30
C VAL A 384 30.95 -7.66 11.40
N ALA A 385 32.14 -8.27 11.46
CA ALA A 385 33.28 -7.90 10.62
C ALA A 385 32.95 -8.05 9.14
N ALA A 386 32.19 -9.09 8.78
CA ALA A 386 31.68 -9.35 7.43
C ALA A 386 30.54 -8.42 7.00
N ARG A 387 30.28 -7.35 7.77
CA ARG A 387 29.26 -6.33 7.49
C ARG A 387 27.81 -6.82 7.58
N ALA A 388 27.49 -7.88 8.34
CA ALA A 388 26.10 -8.26 8.62
C ALA A 388 25.32 -7.09 9.24
N ALA A 389 24.11 -6.84 8.74
CA ALA A 389 23.18 -5.82 9.23
C ALA A 389 22.18 -6.41 10.24
N VAL A 390 21.80 -7.68 10.07
CA VAL A 390 20.90 -8.41 10.97
C VAL A 390 21.44 -9.83 11.21
N ILE A 391 21.42 -10.26 12.46
CA ILE A 391 21.69 -11.64 12.84
C ILE A 391 20.39 -12.22 13.41
N GLU A 392 19.85 -13.24 12.76
CA GLU A 392 18.66 -13.96 13.22
C GLU A 392 19.11 -15.16 14.04
N LEU A 393 18.75 -15.24 15.32
CA LEU A 393 19.10 -16.39 16.16
C LEU A 393 17.99 -17.44 16.07
N ALA A 394 18.35 -18.66 15.67
CA ALA A 394 17.42 -19.78 15.67
C ALA A 394 17.19 -20.29 17.11
N VAL A 395 15.92 -20.42 17.52
CA VAL A 395 15.50 -20.92 18.82
C VAL A 395 14.57 -22.11 18.64
N HIS A 396 14.93 -23.27 19.17
CA HIS A 396 14.05 -24.43 19.18
C HIS A 396 13.06 -24.38 20.35
N GLU A 397 11.80 -24.04 20.09
CA GLU A 397 10.69 -24.14 21.04
C GLU A 397 10.08 -25.55 21.04
N PRO A 398 9.67 -26.10 22.19
CA PRO A 398 8.84 -27.30 22.24
C PRO A 398 7.45 -27.00 21.64
N ALA A 399 6.96 -27.84 20.73
CA ALA A 399 5.62 -27.66 20.16
C ALA A 399 4.56 -27.49 21.25
N LEU A 400 3.69 -26.48 21.08
CA LEU A 400 2.43 -26.41 21.81
C LEU A 400 1.64 -27.67 21.49
N ALA A 401 1.22 -28.41 22.52
CA ALA A 401 0.45 -29.64 22.37
C ALA A 401 -0.90 -29.37 21.69
N ARG A 402 -0.92 -29.36 20.36
CA ARG A 402 -2.10 -29.63 19.55
C ARG A 402 -2.30 -31.14 19.52
N ASP A 403 -3.56 -31.55 19.58
CA ASP A 403 -4.04 -32.92 19.80
C ASP A 403 -3.08 -34.03 19.36
N GLN A 404 -2.66 -34.84 20.33
CA GLN A 404 -1.93 -36.08 20.13
C GLN A 404 -2.85 -37.11 19.47
N SER A 405 -2.95 -37.06 18.15
CA SER A 405 -3.38 -38.17 17.33
C SER A 405 -2.54 -38.19 16.05
N ASP A 406 -1.24 -38.45 16.22
CA ASP A 406 -0.54 -39.51 15.49
C ASP A 406 0.94 -39.49 15.88
N GLY A 407 1.46 -40.67 16.22
CA GLY A 407 2.81 -40.81 16.74
C GLY A 407 3.87 -40.54 15.68
N GLY A 408 4.77 -39.58 15.94
CA GLY A 408 6.03 -39.45 15.22
C GLY A 408 6.66 -38.06 15.35
N GLY A 409 7.65 -37.92 16.23
CA GLY A 409 8.50 -36.73 16.32
C GLY A 409 7.95 -35.63 17.22
N SER A 410 8.68 -35.27 18.28
CA SER A 410 8.46 -33.99 18.95
C SER A 410 8.93 -32.87 18.02
N ASP A 411 8.05 -32.38 17.14
CA ASP A 411 8.40 -31.26 16.27
C ASP A 411 8.75 -30.05 17.15
N LYS A 412 9.99 -29.58 17.03
CA LYS A 412 10.48 -28.38 17.71
C LYS A 412 10.25 -27.22 16.76
N VAL A 413 9.45 -26.23 17.14
CA VAL A 413 9.24 -25.01 16.36
C VAL A 413 10.54 -24.20 16.40
N VAL A 414 11.10 -23.77 15.27
CA VAL A 414 12.21 -22.78 15.28
C VAL A 414 11.64 -21.39 15.12
N VAL A 415 11.84 -20.57 16.15
CA VAL A 415 11.58 -19.12 16.13
C VAL A 415 12.90 -18.41 15.86
N ALA A 416 12.88 -17.44 14.94
CA ALA A 416 14.03 -16.58 14.67
C ALA A 416 13.92 -15.28 15.49
N LEU A 417 14.92 -15.00 16.33
CA LEU A 417 14.99 -13.76 17.10
C LEU A 417 15.95 -12.77 16.42
N PRO A 418 15.46 -11.62 15.92
CA PRO A 418 16.30 -10.67 15.20
C PRO A 418 17.19 -9.86 16.15
N LEU A 419 18.45 -9.73 15.77
CA LEU A 419 19.43 -8.84 16.39
C LEU A 419 20.00 -7.91 15.31
N TYR A 420 19.66 -6.62 15.39
CA TYR A 420 20.16 -5.61 14.47
C TYR A 420 21.59 -5.23 14.83
N VAL A 421 22.45 -4.96 13.84
CA VAL A 421 23.83 -4.51 14.08
C VAL A 421 23.91 -3.02 13.73
N ALA A 422 24.35 -2.19 14.69
CA ALA A 422 24.54 -0.76 14.49
C ALA A 422 25.97 -0.36 14.85
N ARG A 423 26.80 -0.13 13.84
CA ARG A 423 28.20 0.28 13.99
C ARG A 423 28.32 1.77 14.22
N ALA A 424 29.49 2.24 14.66
CA ALA A 424 29.74 3.66 14.82
C ALA A 424 29.62 4.46 13.49
N ASP A 425 29.96 3.86 12.36
CA ASP A 425 29.97 4.48 11.03
C ASP A 425 28.61 4.43 10.29
N ASP A 426 27.63 3.67 10.78
CA ASP A 426 26.34 3.51 10.11
C ASP A 426 25.48 4.79 10.22
N LEU A 427 25.21 5.45 9.10
CA LEU A 427 24.49 6.74 9.06
C LEU A 427 22.96 6.63 9.00
N GLY A 428 22.42 5.42 8.83
CA GLY A 428 20.97 5.19 8.69
C GLY A 428 20.17 5.56 9.95
N ALA A 429 18.90 5.94 9.76
CA ALA A 429 18.03 6.37 10.84
C ALA A 429 17.84 5.29 11.92
N GLY A 430 17.70 4.02 11.54
CA GLY A 430 17.60 2.90 12.48
C GLY A 430 18.86 2.70 13.32
N ALA A 431 20.05 2.80 12.71
CA ALA A 431 21.32 2.69 13.44
C ALA A 431 21.53 3.86 14.41
N ARG A 432 21.10 5.07 14.04
CA ARG A 432 21.08 6.22 14.96
C ARG A 432 20.12 5.98 16.13
N ALA A 433 18.88 5.57 15.85
CA ALA A 433 17.90 5.27 16.89
C ALA A 433 18.40 4.21 17.88
N LEU A 434 19.08 3.16 17.39
CA LEU A 434 19.70 2.15 18.25
C LEU A 434 20.84 2.73 19.10
N ARG A 435 21.71 3.58 18.54
CA ARG A 435 22.79 4.22 19.32
C ARG A 435 22.29 5.24 20.34
N ASP A 436 21.21 5.94 20.00
CA ASP A 436 20.59 6.97 20.82
C ASP A 436 19.56 6.38 21.80
N SER A 437 19.34 5.06 21.77
CA SER A 437 18.45 4.33 22.66
C SER A 437 18.79 4.61 24.12
N ARG A 438 17.80 5.08 24.87
CA ARG A 438 17.96 5.39 26.30
C ARG A 438 18.24 4.15 27.12
N ILE A 439 17.61 3.04 26.74
CA ILE A 439 17.77 1.74 27.37
C ILE A 439 18.92 1.01 26.68
N HIS A 440 19.92 0.64 27.49
CA HIS A 440 21.09 -0.10 27.07
C HIS A 440 21.26 -1.33 27.96
N VAL A 441 21.44 -2.49 27.34
CA VAL A 441 21.69 -3.75 28.03
C VAL A 441 23.13 -4.18 27.75
N GLN A 442 23.85 -4.54 28.80
CA GLN A 442 25.13 -5.24 28.69
C GLN A 442 24.91 -6.69 29.08
N LEU A 443 25.15 -7.61 28.15
CA LEU A 443 25.10 -9.05 28.39
C LEU A 443 26.51 -9.60 28.56
N SER A 444 26.74 -10.29 29.67
CA SER A 444 27.99 -11.00 29.94
C SER A 444 27.72 -12.39 30.51
N GLY A 445 28.77 -13.18 30.71
CA GLY A 445 28.66 -14.47 31.40
C GLY A 445 28.05 -14.39 32.81
N ARG A 446 28.02 -13.20 33.44
CA ARG A 446 27.36 -12.95 34.74
C ARG A 446 25.87 -12.63 34.64
N GLY A 447 25.31 -12.56 33.43
CA GLY A 447 23.93 -12.17 33.16
C GLY A 447 23.80 -10.75 32.59
N PRO A 448 22.57 -10.31 32.29
CA PRO A 448 22.30 -8.99 31.74
C PRO A 448 22.32 -7.91 32.82
N ARG A 449 22.81 -6.74 32.46
CA ARG A 449 22.77 -5.53 33.27
C ARG A 449 22.19 -4.41 32.43
N VAL A 450 21.37 -3.56 33.04
CA VAL A 450 20.64 -2.53 32.33
C VAL A 450 21.13 -1.15 32.77
N ARG A 451 21.46 -0.33 31.78
CA ARG A 451 21.78 1.08 31.89
C ARG A 451 20.66 1.88 31.25
N VAL A 452 20.19 2.91 31.92
CA VAL A 452 19.20 3.84 31.37
C VAL A 452 19.71 5.26 31.50
N ASP A 453 19.66 6.03 30.42
CA ASP A 453 20.18 7.41 30.37
C ASP A 453 21.62 7.52 30.88
N GLY A 454 22.44 6.52 30.55
CA GLY A 454 23.84 6.48 30.96
C GLY A 454 24.13 5.98 32.38
N ARG A 455 23.11 5.65 33.18
CA ARG A 455 23.26 5.24 34.58
C ARG A 455 22.82 3.79 34.79
N TRP A 456 23.53 3.05 35.65
CA TRP A 456 23.29 1.61 35.84
C TRP A 456 22.22 1.34 36.89
N LEU A 457 21.24 0.48 36.56
CA LEU A 457 20.27 -0.01 37.55
C LEU A 457 20.94 -0.91 38.59
N SER A 458 20.40 -0.87 39.81
CA SER A 458 20.80 -1.82 40.88
C SER A 458 20.35 -3.24 40.54
N ALA A 459 19.27 -3.38 39.76
CA ALA A 459 18.78 -4.67 39.31
C ALA A 459 19.87 -5.44 38.53
N ALA A 460 20.15 -6.65 38.99
CA ALA A 460 21.00 -7.63 38.34
C ALA A 460 20.20 -8.93 38.26
N PRO A 461 19.30 -9.05 37.26
CA PRO A 461 18.41 -10.22 37.15
C PRO A 461 19.25 -11.49 37.05
N ALA A 462 19.07 -12.39 38.01
CA ALA A 462 19.78 -13.66 38.06
C ALA A 462 18.95 -14.80 37.46
N LEU A 463 17.62 -14.67 37.47
CA LEU A 463 16.67 -15.62 36.91
C LEU A 463 15.92 -15.03 35.70
N PRO A 464 15.45 -15.87 34.76
CA PRO A 464 14.62 -15.41 33.64
C PRO A 464 13.35 -14.63 34.06
N SER A 465 12.73 -15.01 35.18
CA SER A 465 11.57 -14.30 35.74
C SER A 465 11.89 -12.88 36.18
N ASP A 466 13.09 -12.67 36.74
CA ASP A 466 13.54 -11.35 37.19
C ASP A 466 13.79 -10.44 35.99
N LEU A 467 14.34 -11.02 34.91
CA LEU A 467 14.55 -10.31 33.64
C LEU A 467 13.21 -9.91 33.01
N LEU A 468 12.22 -10.81 32.98
CA LEU A 468 10.89 -10.52 32.47
C LEU A 468 10.22 -9.39 33.27
N GLY A 469 10.27 -9.45 34.60
CA GLY A 469 9.74 -8.39 35.46
C GLY A 469 10.41 -7.04 35.20
N LEU A 470 11.75 -7.03 35.12
CA LEU A 470 12.51 -5.82 34.81
C LEU A 470 12.15 -5.24 33.44
N VAL A 471 11.98 -6.07 32.42
CA VAL A 471 11.60 -5.62 31.07
C VAL A 471 10.18 -5.02 31.07
N GLN A 472 9.24 -5.61 31.81
CA GLN A 472 7.89 -5.05 31.96
C GLN A 472 7.89 -3.72 32.72
N ASP A 473 8.76 -3.59 33.72
CA ASP A 473 8.96 -2.35 34.48
C ASP A 473 9.57 -1.26 33.59
N LEU A 474 10.57 -1.59 32.76
CA LEU A 474 11.15 -0.68 31.79
C LEU A 474 10.11 -0.22 30.75
N ARG A 475 9.32 -1.14 30.20
CA ARG A 475 8.26 -0.79 29.23
C ARG A 475 7.22 0.17 29.82
N ARG A 476 6.84 -0.04 31.09
CA ARG A 476 5.92 0.86 31.81
C ARG A 476 6.55 2.21 32.11
N ALA A 477 7.82 2.23 32.48
CA ALA A 477 8.56 3.46 32.80
C ALA A 477 8.96 4.31 31.58
N TYR A 478 9.13 3.66 30.42
CA TYR A 478 9.60 4.28 29.18
C TYR A 478 8.70 3.86 27.99
N PRO A 479 7.41 4.24 27.98
CA PRO A 479 6.44 3.75 27.00
C PRO A 479 6.71 4.20 25.55
N ARG A 480 7.57 5.21 25.37
CA ARG A 480 7.99 5.72 24.06
C ARG A 480 9.28 5.07 23.54
N GLU A 481 9.99 4.33 24.37
CA GLU A 481 11.21 3.65 23.96
C GLU A 481 10.83 2.34 23.26
N HIS A 482 11.01 2.34 21.94
CA HIS A 482 10.72 1.18 21.10
C HIS A 482 11.98 0.37 20.76
N THR A 483 13.15 0.92 21.08
CA THR A 483 14.44 0.31 20.78
C THR A 483 15.22 0.03 22.06
N VAL A 484 16.04 -1.01 22.02
CA VAL A 484 17.03 -1.32 23.06
C VAL A 484 18.38 -1.51 22.40
N SER A 485 19.41 -0.87 22.96
CA SER A 485 20.79 -1.14 22.55
C SER A 485 21.41 -2.24 23.41
N LEU A 486 22.29 -3.02 22.81
CA LEU A 486 22.92 -4.18 23.42
C LEU A 486 24.44 -4.10 23.25
N ALA A 487 25.19 -4.40 24.31
CA ALA A 487 26.62 -4.69 24.26
C ALA A 487 26.87 -6.12 24.74
N LEU A 488 27.72 -6.85 24.01
CA LEU A 488 27.98 -8.27 24.22
C LEU A 488 29.43 -8.48 24.67
N ALA A 489 29.64 -9.16 25.79
CA ALA A 489 30.98 -9.57 26.22
C ALA A 489 31.43 -10.88 25.56
N ASP A 490 32.73 -11.13 25.48
CA ASP A 490 33.30 -12.31 24.80
C ASP A 490 33.03 -13.65 25.53
N ASN A 491 32.44 -13.60 26.72
CA ASN A 491 32.15 -14.77 27.56
C ASN A 491 30.66 -15.13 27.62
N ILE A 492 29.83 -14.59 26.72
CA ILE A 492 28.41 -14.95 26.62
C ILE A 492 28.21 -16.32 25.97
N ARG A 493 27.17 -17.03 26.40
CA ARG A 493 26.70 -18.26 25.77
C ARG A 493 25.50 -17.98 24.86
N HIS A 494 25.31 -18.82 23.85
CA HIS A 494 24.17 -18.74 22.94
C HIS A 494 22.82 -18.63 23.66
N GLN A 495 22.56 -19.53 24.63
CA GLN A 495 21.30 -19.53 25.37
C GLN A 495 21.05 -18.21 26.12
N GLN A 496 22.09 -17.57 26.66
CA GLN A 496 21.94 -16.31 27.38
C GLN A 496 21.48 -15.17 26.46
N LEU A 497 21.95 -15.16 25.21
CA LEU A 497 21.53 -14.18 24.22
C LEU A 497 20.11 -14.48 23.72
N VAL A 498 19.79 -15.75 23.48
CA VAL A 498 18.43 -16.20 23.12
C VAL A 498 17.41 -15.81 24.19
N ASP A 499 17.65 -16.15 25.46
CA ASP A 499 16.73 -15.84 26.57
C ASP A 499 16.49 -14.32 26.69
N LEU A 500 17.55 -13.53 26.50
CA LEU A 500 17.46 -12.08 26.52
C LEU A 500 16.61 -11.55 25.36
N LEU A 501 16.89 -11.99 24.13
CA LEU A 501 16.16 -11.53 22.95
C LEU A 501 14.70 -12.00 22.97
N ALA A 502 14.42 -13.21 23.43
CA ALA A 502 13.07 -13.71 23.59
C ALA A 502 12.27 -12.82 24.56
N THR A 503 12.92 -12.32 25.62
CA THR A 503 12.27 -11.42 26.59
C THR A 503 12.06 -10.01 26.05
N LEU A 504 13.02 -9.49 25.28
CA LEU A 504 12.99 -8.11 24.78
C LEU A 504 12.09 -7.95 23.53
N SER A 505 12.26 -8.83 22.54
CA SER A 505 11.64 -8.72 21.22
C SER A 505 10.90 -9.98 20.77
N GLY A 506 10.84 -11.02 21.59
CA GLY A 506 10.07 -12.23 21.31
C GLY A 506 8.58 -12.11 21.68
N GLY A 507 7.80 -13.09 21.24
CA GLY A 507 6.36 -13.21 21.52
C GLY A 507 5.45 -12.44 20.55
N ILE A 508 4.13 -12.68 20.66
CA ILE A 508 3.09 -12.08 19.80
C ILE A 508 3.05 -10.55 19.94
N THR A 509 3.41 -10.03 21.13
CA THR A 509 3.48 -8.59 21.39
C THR A 509 4.83 -8.27 22.01
N PRO A 510 5.85 -7.95 21.20
CA PRO A 510 7.19 -7.73 21.70
C PRO A 510 7.23 -6.54 22.67
N SER A 511 8.12 -6.60 23.66
CA SER A 511 8.29 -5.50 24.63
C SER A 511 8.94 -4.29 23.97
N PHE A 512 9.83 -4.53 23.01
CA PHE A 512 10.51 -3.54 22.19
C PHE A 512 10.48 -3.96 20.71
N LEU A 513 10.31 -2.99 19.82
CA LEU A 513 10.23 -3.24 18.37
C LEU A 513 11.57 -3.67 17.78
N ALA A 514 12.69 -3.22 18.33
CA ALA A 514 14.01 -3.61 17.85
C ALA A 514 15.06 -3.68 18.98
N VAL A 515 15.91 -4.71 18.91
CA VAL A 515 17.11 -4.85 19.74
C VAL A 515 18.34 -4.77 18.85
N GLY A 516 19.21 -3.81 19.14
CA GLY A 516 20.40 -3.54 18.34
C GLY A 516 21.70 -3.80 19.10
N TRP A 517 22.55 -4.66 18.58
CA TRP A 517 23.93 -4.81 19.04
C TRP A 517 24.81 -3.66 18.54
N LEU A 518 25.49 -3.02 19.49
CA LEU A 518 26.54 -2.04 19.28
C LEU A 518 27.90 -2.74 19.47
N PRO A 519 28.55 -3.24 18.39
CA PRO A 519 29.78 -4.02 18.52
C PRO A 519 30.96 -3.22 19.08
N ASP A 520 30.96 -1.90 18.86
CA ASP A 520 32.00 -0.99 19.32
C ASP A 520 31.75 -0.48 20.76
N ALA A 521 30.61 -0.84 21.37
CA ALA A 521 30.29 -0.41 22.72
C ALA A 521 31.19 -1.09 23.75
N LYS A 522 31.76 -0.28 24.67
CA LYS A 522 32.61 -0.79 25.74
C LYS A 522 31.79 -1.57 26.75
N ILE A 523 32.33 -2.72 27.17
CA ILE A 523 31.82 -3.51 28.29
C ILE A 523 32.40 -2.95 29.58
N ASP A 524 31.54 -2.42 30.45
CA ASP A 524 31.97 -1.88 31.74
C ASP A 524 32.28 -3.04 32.70
N ALA A 525 33.54 -3.11 33.17
CA ALA A 525 33.98 -4.14 34.12
C ALA A 525 33.49 -3.85 35.55
N GLU A 526 33.36 -2.56 35.90
CA GLU A 526 32.88 -2.08 37.19
C GLU A 526 31.61 -1.26 36.98
N MET A 527 30.48 -1.81 37.43
CA MET A 527 29.15 -1.24 37.21
C MET A 527 28.64 -0.73 38.55
N SER A 528 28.83 0.56 38.81
CA SER A 528 28.31 1.20 40.02
C SER A 528 26.81 1.42 39.85
N ALA A 529 26.01 0.72 40.66
CA ALA A 529 24.57 0.92 40.68
C ALA A 529 24.22 2.34 41.15
N ASP A 530 23.21 2.93 40.54
CA ASP A 530 22.69 4.25 40.91
C ASP A 530 21.31 4.13 41.59
N PRO A 531 21.24 4.22 42.93
CA PRO A 531 19.96 4.18 43.67
C PRO A 531 19.01 5.32 43.32
N GLU A 532 19.50 6.42 42.75
CA GLU A 532 18.64 7.50 42.27
C GLU A 532 17.89 7.08 41.00
N LEU A 533 18.53 6.32 40.12
CA LEU A 533 17.89 5.75 38.95
C LEU A 533 16.81 4.74 39.33
N ASP A 534 17.05 3.86 40.30
CA ASP A 534 16.03 2.90 40.75
C ASP A 534 14.80 3.62 41.34
N ARG A 535 15.02 4.70 42.10
CA ARG A 535 13.94 5.56 42.59
C ARG A 535 13.18 6.24 41.45
N ALA A 536 13.90 6.77 40.45
CA ALA A 536 13.29 7.39 39.28
C ALA A 536 12.47 6.37 38.47
N LEU A 537 12.97 5.14 38.30
CA LEU A 537 12.25 4.05 37.65
C LEU A 537 10.93 3.75 38.38
N GLY A 538 10.97 3.60 39.71
CA GLY A 538 9.75 3.38 40.50
C GLY A 538 8.72 4.52 40.38
N LEU A 539 9.19 5.77 40.32
CA LEU A 539 8.32 6.93 40.09
C LEU A 539 7.71 6.91 38.69
N ARG A 540 8.49 6.60 37.65
CA ARG A 540 8.03 6.49 36.26
C ARG A 540 6.96 5.42 36.10
N ILE A 541 7.12 4.25 36.72
CA ILE A 541 6.11 3.17 36.71
C ILE A 541 4.79 3.66 37.31
N GLY A 542 4.85 4.39 38.43
CA GLY A 542 3.67 4.98 39.06
C GLY A 542 3.00 6.11 38.27
N LEU A 543 3.57 6.50 37.12
CA LEU A 543 3.05 7.51 36.20
C LEU A 543 2.60 6.89 34.86
N GLY A 544 2.48 5.55 34.78
CA GLY A 544 1.97 4.86 33.59
C GLY A 544 0.53 5.24 33.26
N ALA A 545 0.14 5.16 31.97
CA ALA A 545 -1.14 5.64 31.46
C ALA A 545 -2.37 5.08 32.22
N GLU A 546 -2.30 3.85 32.70
CA GLU A 546 -3.32 3.17 33.49
C GLU A 546 -3.63 3.87 34.83
N SER A 547 -2.63 4.55 35.40
CA SER A 547 -2.69 5.27 36.67
C SER A 547 -3.16 6.72 36.53
N LEU A 548 -3.44 7.16 35.31
CA LEU A 548 -3.72 8.56 35.00
C LEU A 548 -5.19 8.80 34.67
N ALA A 549 -5.65 10.01 35.00
CA ALA A 549 -6.93 10.56 34.59
C ALA A 549 -6.70 11.91 33.90
N VAL A 550 -7.28 12.09 32.72
CA VAL A 550 -7.21 13.36 31.97
C VAL A 550 -8.55 14.04 32.01
N SER A 551 -8.53 15.34 32.32
CA SER A 551 -9.71 16.19 32.26
C SER A 551 -9.42 17.44 31.44
N ARG A 552 -10.42 17.92 30.71
CA ARG A 552 -10.31 19.13 29.89
C ARG A 552 -10.60 20.37 30.73
N THR A 553 -9.85 21.44 30.50
CA THR A 553 -10.21 22.79 30.95
C THR A 553 -10.00 23.79 29.81
N GLY A 554 -11.02 24.57 29.48
CA GLY A 554 -10.95 25.58 28.41
C GLY A 554 -12.34 26.05 27.98
N ALA A 555 -12.45 27.32 27.58
CA ALA A 555 -13.73 28.01 27.35
C ALA A 555 -14.26 27.92 25.90
N GLU A 556 -13.42 27.60 24.91
CA GLU A 556 -13.81 27.56 23.49
C GLU A 556 -14.19 26.16 23.01
N ALA A 557 -15.34 26.09 22.32
CA ALA A 557 -15.87 24.86 21.74
C ALA A 557 -15.24 24.59 20.37
N LEU A 558 -14.24 23.69 20.33
CA LEU A 558 -13.85 23.03 19.09
C LEU A 558 -15.00 22.17 18.54
N PRO A 559 -15.13 22.02 17.21
CA PRO A 559 -15.98 21.00 16.61
C PRO A 559 -15.65 19.60 17.16
N ALA A 560 -16.65 18.71 17.19
CA ALA A 560 -16.51 17.36 17.76
C ALA A 560 -15.39 16.55 17.07
N ASP A 561 -15.24 16.69 15.76
CA ASP A 561 -14.25 15.95 14.97
C ASP A 561 -12.82 16.43 15.25
N GLU A 562 -12.60 17.73 15.42
CA GLU A 562 -11.30 18.26 15.86
C GLU A 562 -10.98 17.84 17.29
N TRP A 563 -12.02 17.74 18.13
CA TRP A 563 -11.85 17.24 19.48
C TRP A 563 -11.44 15.77 19.49
N ALA A 564 -12.02 14.92 18.64
CA ALA A 564 -11.62 13.52 18.51
C ALA A 564 -10.12 13.38 18.14
N ARG A 565 -9.59 14.30 17.31
CA ARG A 565 -8.17 14.32 16.95
C ARG A 565 -7.27 14.76 18.11
N VAL A 566 -7.70 15.74 18.90
CA VAL A 566 -6.99 16.13 20.14
C VAL A 566 -7.02 14.99 21.17
N VAL A 567 -8.14 14.25 21.25
CA VAL A 567 -8.25 13.04 22.09
C VAL A 567 -7.30 11.95 21.61
N GLN A 568 -7.22 11.68 20.31
CA GLN A 568 -6.25 10.72 19.76
C GLN A 568 -4.80 11.13 20.05
N ALA A 569 -4.51 12.43 20.02
CA ALA A 569 -3.21 12.98 20.42
C ALA A 569 -2.95 12.91 21.94
N THR A 570 -3.99 12.70 22.76
CA THR A 570 -3.86 12.60 24.22
C THR A 570 -3.09 11.35 24.64
N ASP A 571 -3.18 10.25 23.90
CA ASP A 571 -2.39 9.04 24.19
C ASP A 571 -0.89 9.30 24.03
N ALA A 572 -0.49 10.05 23.00
CA ALA A 572 0.89 10.49 22.82
C ALA A 572 1.36 11.40 23.98
N ILE A 573 0.49 12.30 24.45
CA ILE A 573 0.78 13.17 25.59
C ILE A 573 0.88 12.37 26.90
N LEU A 574 0.01 11.38 27.10
CA LEU A 574 0.01 10.53 28.29
C LEU A 574 1.27 9.68 28.37
N SER A 575 1.78 9.21 27.23
CA SER A 575 3.06 8.50 27.17
C SER A 575 4.26 9.34 27.63
N CYS A 576 4.12 10.68 27.71
CA CYS A 576 5.17 11.59 28.17
C CYS A 576 5.14 11.88 29.68
N VAL A 577 4.07 11.54 30.39
CA VAL A 577 3.91 11.85 31.81
C VAL A 577 5.02 11.24 32.69
N PRO A 578 5.56 10.04 32.41
CA PRO A 578 6.70 9.51 33.15
C PRO A 578 7.93 10.42 33.19
N GLU A 579 8.13 11.32 32.20
CA GLU A 579 9.26 12.27 32.18
C GLU A 579 9.24 13.29 33.33
N LEU A 580 8.09 13.43 34.03
CA LEU A 580 8.01 14.25 35.23
C LEU A 580 8.89 13.71 36.37
N GLU A 581 9.10 12.40 36.43
CA GLU A 581 9.86 11.70 37.50
C GLU A 581 9.50 12.20 38.92
N THR A 582 8.23 12.54 39.12
CA THR A 582 7.71 13.02 40.40
C THR A 582 6.24 12.70 40.51
N ALA A 583 5.78 12.44 41.73
CA ALA A 583 4.36 12.15 41.97
C ALA A 583 3.49 13.34 41.55
N LEU A 584 2.38 13.06 40.86
CA LEU A 584 1.45 14.10 40.43
C LEU A 584 0.82 14.80 41.66
N PRO A 585 0.76 16.15 41.66
CA PRO A 585 0.04 16.86 42.71
C PRO A 585 -1.46 16.56 42.62
N LYS A 586 -2.19 16.67 43.74
CA LYS A 586 -3.65 16.45 43.78
C LYS A 586 -4.43 17.30 42.75
N ALA A 587 -3.93 18.49 42.44
CA ALA A 587 -4.53 19.38 41.45
C ALA A 587 -4.29 18.92 39.99
N GLY A 588 -3.28 18.08 39.77
CA GLY A 588 -2.77 17.67 38.47
C GLY A 588 -1.70 18.59 37.90
N VAL A 589 -1.13 18.16 36.78
CA VAL A 589 -0.31 18.99 35.89
C VAL A 589 -1.18 19.40 34.71
N THR A 590 -1.16 20.69 34.38
CA THR A 590 -1.92 21.26 33.27
C THR A 590 -1.00 21.41 32.06
N LEU A 591 -1.31 20.74 30.96
CA LEU A 591 -0.65 20.93 29.68
C LEU A 591 -1.53 21.81 28.79
N THR A 592 -1.02 23.00 28.48
CA THR A 592 -1.67 23.99 27.63
C THR A 592 -1.12 23.89 26.21
N LEU A 593 -2.03 23.66 25.26
CA LEU A 593 -1.75 23.55 23.84
C LEU A 593 -2.26 24.81 23.15
N SER A 594 -1.36 25.56 22.51
CA SER A 594 -1.69 26.78 21.77
C SER A 594 -1.58 26.53 20.27
N PHE A 595 -2.62 26.91 19.56
CA PHE A 595 -2.72 26.75 18.11
C PHE A 595 -2.78 28.11 17.44
N ASP A 596 -2.11 28.24 16.30
CA ASP A 596 -2.20 29.38 15.41
C ASP A 596 -2.35 28.88 13.97
N ALA A 597 -3.35 29.40 13.26
CA ALA A 597 -3.70 28.97 11.91
C ALA A 597 -3.68 27.44 11.74
N ARG A 598 -4.39 26.73 12.63
CA ARG A 598 -4.50 25.26 12.72
C ARG A 598 -3.26 24.49 13.22
N LYS A 599 -2.09 25.13 13.30
CA LYS A 599 -0.84 24.46 13.69
C LYS A 599 -0.62 24.56 15.20
N LEU A 600 -0.18 23.47 15.81
CA LEU A 600 0.31 23.52 17.19
C LEU A 600 1.61 24.33 17.21
N VAL A 601 1.57 25.51 17.84
CA VAL A 601 2.71 26.43 17.91
C VAL A 601 3.40 26.41 19.28
N ARG A 602 2.67 26.04 20.34
CA ARG A 602 3.22 26.02 21.69
C ARG A 602 2.60 24.93 22.56
N VAL A 603 3.44 24.31 23.37
CA VAL A 603 3.08 23.37 24.43
C VAL A 603 3.72 23.90 25.71
N GLU A 604 2.92 24.11 26.76
CA GLU A 604 3.36 24.58 28.07
C GLU A 604 2.76 23.73 29.19
N ALA A 605 3.57 23.31 30.16
CA ALA A 605 3.14 22.57 31.33
C ALA A 605 3.25 23.45 32.58
N ASP A 606 2.19 23.44 33.38
CA ASP A 606 2.15 24.05 34.70
C ASP A 606 1.71 23.03 35.76
N GLY A 607 2.36 23.08 36.93
CA GLY A 607 2.14 22.11 37.98
C GLY A 607 2.61 22.65 39.32
N ARG A 608 1.66 22.90 40.23
CA ARG A 608 2.00 23.42 41.56
C ARG A 608 2.87 22.40 42.31
N ARG A 609 4.05 22.84 42.77
CA ARG A 609 5.08 22.02 43.47
C ARG A 609 5.80 20.99 42.60
N VAL A 610 5.69 21.08 41.28
CA VAL A 610 6.56 20.37 40.35
C VAL A 610 7.74 21.28 39.99
N ALA A 611 8.97 20.78 40.03
CA ALA A 611 10.14 21.56 39.66
C ALA A 611 10.09 21.92 38.16
N ARG A 612 10.53 23.13 37.79
CA ARG A 612 10.43 23.61 36.41
C ARG A 612 11.17 22.71 35.42
N GLU A 613 12.34 22.19 35.78
CA GLU A 613 13.11 21.23 34.97
C GLU A 613 12.31 19.98 34.58
N ARG A 614 11.43 19.50 35.48
CA ARG A 614 10.55 18.35 35.21
C ARG A 614 9.39 18.71 34.28
N LEU A 615 8.84 19.90 34.45
CA LEU A 615 7.83 20.44 33.54
C LEU A 615 8.43 20.68 32.14
N ASP A 616 9.66 21.20 32.05
CA ASP A 616 10.38 21.38 30.78
C ASP A 616 10.63 20.03 30.08
N ALA A 617 10.99 18.97 30.83
CA ALA A 617 11.14 17.63 30.27
C ALA A 617 9.81 17.07 29.72
N TYR A 618 8.72 17.22 30.47
CA TYR A 618 7.39 16.83 30.01
C TYR A 618 6.92 17.64 28.79
N GLU A 619 7.15 18.96 28.78
CA GLU A 619 6.86 19.85 27.66
C GLU A 619 7.64 19.46 26.40
N GLY A 620 8.95 19.23 26.54
CA GLY A 620 9.82 18.80 25.44
C GLY A 620 9.32 17.48 24.84
N CYS A 621 9.07 16.50 25.70
CA CYS A 621 8.52 15.21 25.31
C CYS A 621 7.20 15.36 24.54
N ALA A 622 6.24 16.11 25.09
CA ALA A 622 4.93 16.30 24.47
C ALA A 622 5.03 17.08 23.14
N ARG A 623 5.92 18.07 23.06
CA ARG A 623 6.19 18.81 21.82
C ARG A 623 6.71 17.89 20.73
N ASP A 624 7.69 17.04 21.05
CA ASP A 624 8.28 16.09 20.10
C ASP A 624 7.25 15.04 19.64
N GLY A 625 6.39 14.57 20.56
CA GLY A 625 5.31 13.63 20.23
C GLY A 625 4.18 14.24 19.38
N LEU A 626 4.04 15.56 19.37
CA LEU A 626 3.02 16.29 18.62
C LEU A 626 3.59 17.02 17.40
N VAL A 627 4.82 16.71 16.98
CA VAL A 627 5.43 17.30 15.78
C VAL A 627 4.52 17.03 14.57
N GLY A 628 4.20 18.09 13.84
CA GLY A 628 3.33 18.01 12.67
C GLY A 628 1.83 17.91 12.98
N PHE A 629 1.42 17.93 14.26
CA PHE A 629 0.00 17.94 14.63
C PHE A 629 -0.68 19.25 14.18
N GLN A 630 -1.75 19.10 13.41
CA GLN A 630 -2.54 20.22 12.86
C GLN A 630 -4.03 19.89 12.86
N LEU A 631 -4.86 20.89 13.15
CA LEU A 631 -6.31 20.81 12.99
C LEU A 631 -6.70 20.94 11.52
N ARG A 632 -7.87 20.42 11.13
CA ARG A 632 -8.36 20.49 9.75
C ARG A 632 -9.06 21.82 9.47
N GLU A 633 -9.90 22.29 10.37
CA GLU A 633 -10.92 23.30 10.07
C GLU A 633 -10.82 24.59 10.91
N HIS A 634 -10.16 24.57 12.07
CA HIS A 634 -10.15 25.72 12.99
C HIS A 634 -9.01 26.70 12.72
N GLU A 635 -9.31 27.82 12.05
CA GLU A 635 -8.32 28.83 11.64
C GLU A 635 -7.98 29.86 12.72
N ALA A 636 -8.89 30.15 13.65
CA ALA A 636 -8.64 31.14 14.69
C ALA A 636 -7.58 30.64 15.68
N PRO A 637 -6.70 31.53 16.20
CA PRO A 637 -5.82 31.18 17.30
C PRO A 637 -6.65 30.80 18.51
N PHE A 638 -6.37 29.64 19.10
CA PHE A 638 -7.05 29.21 20.31
C PHE A 638 -6.13 28.41 21.22
N THR A 639 -6.55 28.25 22.46
CA THR A 639 -5.81 27.54 23.49
C THR A 639 -6.72 26.55 24.18
N THR A 640 -6.24 25.32 24.36
CA THR A 640 -6.91 24.28 25.15
C THR A 640 -5.96 23.73 26.19
N SER A 641 -6.49 23.36 27.35
CA SER A 641 -5.68 22.79 28.43
C SER A 641 -6.18 21.40 28.81
N LEU A 642 -5.23 20.49 28.98
CA LEU A 642 -5.42 19.13 29.47
C LEU A 642 -4.86 19.06 30.89
N VAL A 643 -5.68 18.68 31.85
CA VAL A 643 -5.27 18.48 33.24
C VAL A 643 -5.09 16.99 33.47
N VAL A 644 -3.84 16.58 33.67
CA VAL A 644 -3.43 15.20 33.97
C VAL A 644 -3.33 15.02 35.49
N ARG A 645 -4.03 14.03 36.03
CA ARG A 645 -4.07 13.70 37.46
C ARG A 645 -3.79 12.22 37.67
N ALA A 646 -3.34 11.88 38.88
CA ALA A 646 -3.42 10.50 39.32
C ALA A 646 -4.89 10.08 39.43
N ARG A 647 -5.21 8.89 38.93
CA ARG A 647 -6.52 8.26 39.08
C ARG A 647 -6.75 7.97 40.56
N ALA A 648 -7.95 8.27 41.06
CA ALA A 648 -8.28 7.88 42.44
C ALA A 648 -8.24 6.35 42.52
N SER A 649 -7.49 5.80 43.47
CA SER A 649 -7.61 4.39 43.85
C SER A 649 -9.01 4.19 44.43
N GLU A 650 -9.85 3.41 43.74
CA GLU A 650 -11.17 2.99 44.26
C GLU A 650 -11.05 2.14 45.53
#